data_AF-A0A5D2FK48-F1
#
_entry.id   AF-A0A5D2FK48-F1
#
_cell.length_a   1.000
_cell.length_b   1.000
_cell.length_c   1.000
_cell.angle_alpha   90.00
_cell.angle_beta   90.00
_cell.angle_gamma   90.00
#
_symmetry.space_group_name_H-M   'P 1'
#
loop_
_entity.id
_entity.type
_entity.pdbx_description
1 polymer ?
#
loop_
_entity_poly.entity_id
_entity_poly.type
_entity_poly.pdbx_seq_one_letter_code
_entity_poly.pdbx_strand_id
1 'polypeptide(L)'
;MSIPKELEQVMKLRGGSVLGKKTILKSDHFPGCQNKRLSPQIDGAPNYRQADSLRVHGVAIPTIVGIQNVLKHIGAQKDGKQARVLWISLREEPVVYINGRPFVLRDVEMPFSNLEYTGINRDRVEQMETRLKEDILMEAARYGNKILVTDELPDGQMVDLWERLSSNSVKTPLEVYEELQLKGYLVDYERVPITDEKSPKEMDFDILVNKLSQADIRTEVIFNCQMGRGRTTTGMVIATLVYLNKIGASGIPRTNSIGRVSESGSNVTDNLPNSKEAIRRGEYTVIRSLIRVLEGGVEGKRQVDKVIDKCASMQNLREAIATYRNSILRQPDEMKREASLSFFMEYLERYYFLICFAVYIHSERAALHSSSSNHTSFADWMKARPELYSIIRRLLRRDPMRALGYASLKPSLKKIVESADGHPHEVGLVAALRNGEVLGSQTVLKSDHCPGCQNVSLPERVEGAPNFREVPAFPVYGVANPTIDGIRSVIRRIGSSKGGRPVFWHNMREEPVIYINGKPFVLREIERPYKNMLEYSGIDCERVERMEARLKEDILREAERYDGAIMVIHETDDGQIFDAWEHVNSDSLQTPLEVFKCLEDDGFPIKYARVPITDGKAPKSSDFDTVAANIASASKDTAFVFNCQMGRGRTTTGAVIACLVKLRISYGRPIKVLLDEVKHEQPDGSSSSGEESESNATRLTSSTVEVRTRTEQGYAFGIDDILLLWKITRLFDNGVECREALDAIIDRCSALQNIRQAVLQYRKVFNQQHVEPRVRRVALNRGAEYLERYFRLIAFSAYLGSEAFDGFCGQGECMMTFESWLHQRPEVQAMKWSIRLRPGRFFNVPEELRAPHESQHGDAVMEAIVKARNGSVLGKGSILKMYFFPGQITSSRIQIHGAPHVFKVNGYPVYSMATPTIIGAKEMLAYLGAKSNARVAGQKVVITDLREEAVVYIHGTPFVLRELNKPVDTLKHVGITGPVVENMEARLKEDILSEVRQSGGRMLLHREEYCPSSNQSSVVGYWENIFPDDVKTPAEVYAALKDEGYNIAYGRIPLTREREALASDVDEIQNCRDEPSACYLYVSHTGFGGVAYTMAIICCRLDAEVNFGTSSVTQTMVNGDQYSTPEESLPSWTSEEEARRMGDYRDILSLTRVLMHGPKSKADVDIIIERCAGAGHIRDDILHYSKELEEVADDDDEHRAYLMDMGIKALRRYFFLITFRSYLYCKSPTETKFTSWMDARPELGHLCNNLRIDK
;
A
#
# COMPACT_ATOMS: atom_id res chain seq x y z
N MET A 1 -7.33 48.97 -28.01
CA MET A 1 -8.15 48.31 -26.98
C MET A 1 -7.72 48.84 -25.61
N SER A 2 -8.69 49.21 -24.77
CA SER A 2 -8.46 49.62 -23.39
C SER A 2 -7.92 48.43 -22.58
N ILE A 3 -6.80 48.60 -21.89
CA ILE A 3 -6.30 47.60 -20.91
C ILE A 3 -7.42 47.39 -19.87
N PRO A 4 -7.82 46.15 -19.53
CA PRO A 4 -8.82 45.90 -18.49
C PRO A 4 -8.43 46.64 -17.20
N LYS A 5 -9.37 47.38 -16.60
CA LYS A 5 -9.10 48.23 -15.44
C LYS A 5 -8.82 47.46 -14.15
N GLU A 6 -9.05 46.14 -14.11
CA GLU A 6 -8.88 45.32 -12.90
C GLU A 6 -7.91 44.15 -13.15
N LEU A 7 -6.81 44.12 -12.40
CA LEU A 7 -5.75 43.09 -12.44
C LEU A 7 -6.30 41.68 -12.22
N GLU A 8 -7.31 41.55 -11.36
CA GLU A 8 -8.03 40.28 -11.12
C GLU A 8 -8.70 39.72 -12.39
N GLN A 9 -9.15 40.58 -13.30
CA GLN A 9 -9.78 40.14 -14.54
C GLN A 9 -8.77 39.47 -15.46
N VAL A 10 -7.53 39.96 -15.51
CA VAL A 10 -6.45 39.32 -16.29
C VAL A 10 -6.18 37.92 -15.77
N MET A 11 -6.06 37.76 -14.44
CA MET A 11 -5.82 36.46 -13.81
C MET A 11 -6.98 35.46 -14.02
N LYS A 12 -8.24 35.93 -14.02
CA LYS A 12 -9.43 35.11 -14.28
C LYS A 12 -9.55 34.67 -15.75
N LEU A 13 -9.06 35.48 -16.69
CA LEU A 13 -9.12 35.23 -18.13
C LEU A 13 -7.93 34.41 -18.67
N ARG A 14 -6.99 33.99 -17.81
CA ARG A 14 -5.86 33.15 -18.19
C ARG A 14 -6.33 31.82 -18.77
N GLY A 15 -5.92 31.55 -20.00
CA GLY A 15 -6.27 30.35 -20.76
C GLY A 15 -5.06 29.60 -21.32
N GLY A 16 -3.86 29.85 -20.79
CA GLY A 16 -2.65 29.14 -21.17
C GLY A 16 -2.67 27.67 -20.72
N SER A 17 -1.81 26.85 -21.32
CA SER A 17 -1.73 25.43 -20.99
C SER A 17 -1.09 25.13 -19.63
N VAL A 18 -0.20 26.00 -19.19
CA VAL A 18 0.49 26.01 -17.89
C VAL A 18 0.10 27.29 -17.13
N LEU A 19 0.17 28.46 -17.78
CA LEU A 19 -0.32 29.74 -17.24
C LEU A 19 -1.85 29.85 -17.41
N GLY A 20 -2.56 29.00 -16.66
CA GLY A 20 -4.02 28.90 -16.71
C GLY A 20 -4.72 29.71 -15.60
N LYS A 21 -6.04 29.50 -15.49
CA LYS A 21 -6.88 30.06 -14.41
C LYS A 21 -6.28 29.76 -13.03
N LYS A 22 -6.56 30.66 -12.08
CA LYS A 22 -6.09 30.58 -10.68
C LYS A 22 -4.56 30.51 -10.51
N THR A 23 -3.80 31.06 -11.46
CA THR A 23 -2.33 31.10 -11.37
C THR A 23 -1.75 32.50 -11.53
N ILE A 24 -0.59 32.71 -10.90
CA ILE A 24 0.23 33.92 -11.00
C ILE A 24 1.69 33.60 -11.37
N LEU A 25 2.38 34.57 -11.96
CA LEU A 25 3.82 34.53 -12.20
C LEU A 25 4.51 35.36 -11.12
N LYS A 26 4.96 34.70 -10.06
CA LYS A 26 5.60 35.36 -8.93
C LYS A 26 7.10 35.50 -9.18
N SER A 27 7.68 36.66 -8.88
CA SER A 27 9.14 36.80 -8.86
C SER A 27 9.74 35.86 -7.83
N ASP A 28 10.67 35.05 -8.32
CA ASP A 28 11.31 34.01 -7.54
C ASP A 28 12.57 34.54 -6.83
N HIS A 29 13.10 35.66 -7.32
CA HIS A 29 14.13 36.45 -6.65
C HIS A 29 13.47 37.61 -5.89
N PHE A 30 13.28 37.45 -4.58
CA PHE A 30 12.56 38.39 -3.70
C PHE A 30 13.44 38.83 -2.51
N PRO A 31 13.15 39.95 -1.81
CA PRO A 31 14.04 40.49 -0.77
C PRO A 31 14.42 39.49 0.34
N GLY A 32 13.47 38.61 0.73
CA GLY A 32 13.69 37.56 1.72
C GLY A 32 14.57 36.39 1.28
N CYS A 33 14.97 36.32 0.00
CA CYS A 33 15.78 35.22 -0.51
C CYS A 33 17.26 35.31 -0.09
N GLN A 34 17.75 36.47 0.37
CA GLN A 34 19.16 36.68 0.74
C GLN A 34 19.41 36.57 2.26
N ASN A 35 20.25 35.63 2.66
CA ASN A 35 20.86 35.58 3.98
C ASN A 35 22.18 36.37 3.98
N LYS A 36 22.14 37.59 4.52
CA LYS A 36 23.28 38.52 4.56
C LYS A 36 24.48 38.02 5.39
N ARG A 37 24.32 36.94 6.16
CA ARG A 37 25.41 36.34 6.96
C ARG A 37 26.33 35.42 6.16
N LEU A 38 25.93 35.01 4.96
CA LEU A 38 26.75 34.17 4.10
C LEU A 38 27.78 35.01 3.35
N SER A 39 28.97 34.45 3.20
CA SER A 39 30.07 35.03 2.41
C SER A 39 30.72 33.94 1.55
N PRO A 40 31.15 34.26 0.31
CA PRO A 40 31.10 35.57 -0.33
C PRO A 40 29.67 35.96 -0.78
N GLN A 41 29.41 37.27 -0.86
CA GLN A 41 28.18 37.79 -1.48
C GLN A 41 28.45 38.04 -2.96
N ILE A 42 27.70 37.34 -3.83
CA ILE A 42 27.82 37.48 -5.29
C ILE A 42 26.55 38.17 -5.79
N ASP A 43 26.73 39.29 -6.49
CA ASP A 43 25.61 40.08 -7.00
C ASP A 43 24.73 39.26 -7.96
N GLY A 44 23.42 39.30 -7.72
CA GLY A 44 22.41 38.50 -8.42
C GLY A 44 22.40 37.00 -8.11
N ALA A 45 23.25 36.50 -7.21
CA ALA A 45 23.36 35.08 -6.86
C ALA A 45 23.21 34.86 -5.35
N PRO A 46 21.95 34.83 -4.84
CA PRO A 46 21.70 34.80 -3.42
C PRO A 46 22.20 33.52 -2.73
N ASN A 47 22.59 33.62 -1.47
CA ASN A 47 23.02 32.49 -0.61
C ASN A 47 24.12 31.59 -1.19
N TYR A 48 24.96 32.11 -2.08
CA TYR A 48 26.14 31.40 -2.58
C TYR A 48 27.05 30.99 -1.42
N ARG A 49 27.50 29.74 -1.42
CA ARG A 49 28.43 29.17 -0.43
C ARG A 49 29.11 27.91 -0.94
N GLN A 50 30.23 27.57 -0.32
CA GLN A 50 30.98 26.35 -0.53
C GLN A 50 30.88 25.43 0.70
N ALA A 51 30.89 24.11 0.49
CA ALA A 51 30.97 23.11 1.57
C ALA A 51 32.42 23.04 2.09
N ASP A 52 32.73 23.82 3.11
CA ASP A 52 34.09 24.07 3.60
C ASP A 52 35.06 24.41 2.45
N SER A 53 36.04 23.53 2.20
CA SER A 53 37.06 23.61 1.14
C SER A 53 36.88 22.56 0.05
N LEU A 54 35.70 21.94 -0.02
CA LEU A 54 35.35 20.93 -1.02
C LEU A 54 34.78 21.56 -2.29
N ARG A 55 34.83 20.84 -3.41
CA ARG A 55 34.34 21.30 -4.73
C ARG A 55 32.83 21.28 -4.90
N VAL A 56 32.10 21.50 -3.81
CA VAL A 56 30.64 21.41 -3.76
C VAL A 56 30.09 22.74 -3.26
N HIS A 57 29.22 23.34 -4.04
CA HIS A 57 28.69 24.68 -3.83
C HIS A 57 27.16 24.67 -3.81
N GLY A 58 26.58 25.66 -3.14
CA GLY A 58 25.14 25.86 -3.08
C GLY A 58 24.78 27.32 -3.29
N VAL A 59 23.69 27.58 -4.00
CA VAL A 59 23.16 28.92 -4.26
C VAL A 59 21.62 28.90 -4.27
N ALA A 60 20.99 30.01 -3.93
CA ALA A 60 19.57 30.23 -4.18
C ALA A 60 19.33 30.55 -5.66
N ILE A 61 18.07 30.73 -6.09
CA ILE A 61 17.77 31.03 -7.49
C ILE A 61 18.50 32.33 -7.93
N PRO A 62 19.43 32.27 -8.88
CA PRO A 62 20.16 33.44 -9.33
C PRO A 62 19.43 34.14 -10.49
N THR A 63 19.77 35.40 -10.73
CA THR A 63 19.49 36.06 -12.02
C THR A 63 20.48 35.56 -13.08
N ILE A 64 20.21 35.81 -14.37
CA ILE A 64 21.16 35.43 -15.45
C ILE A 64 22.55 36.05 -15.22
N VAL A 65 22.58 37.31 -14.77
CA VAL A 65 23.82 38.01 -14.41
C VAL A 65 24.49 37.36 -13.18
N GLY A 66 23.70 36.95 -12.20
CA GLY A 66 24.17 36.20 -11.04
C GLY A 66 24.85 34.89 -11.41
N ILE A 67 24.28 34.11 -12.34
CA ILE A 67 24.91 32.87 -12.85
C ILE A 67 26.29 33.19 -13.43
N GLN A 68 26.39 34.22 -14.28
CA GLN A 68 27.68 34.63 -14.86
C GLN A 68 28.70 35.03 -13.79
N ASN A 69 28.26 35.75 -12.76
CA ASN A 69 29.12 36.18 -11.67
C ASN A 69 29.63 34.99 -10.84
N VAL A 70 28.80 33.98 -10.60
CA VAL A 70 29.21 32.72 -9.94
C VAL A 70 30.24 31.96 -10.79
N LEU A 71 29.97 31.80 -12.09
CA LEU A 71 30.89 31.10 -13.00
C LEU A 71 32.25 31.82 -13.12
N LYS A 72 32.24 33.16 -13.12
CA LYS A 72 33.46 33.99 -13.05
C LYS A 72 34.21 33.78 -11.74
N HIS A 73 33.50 33.80 -10.62
CA HIS A 73 34.08 33.61 -9.29
C HIS A 73 34.80 32.25 -9.16
N ILE A 74 34.19 31.18 -9.70
CA ILE A 74 34.78 29.83 -9.72
C ILE A 74 35.92 29.71 -10.75
N GLY A 75 35.94 30.56 -11.78
CA GLY A 75 36.96 30.56 -12.83
C GLY A 75 36.62 29.65 -14.02
N ALA A 76 35.33 29.50 -14.34
CA ALA A 76 34.82 28.65 -15.42
C ALA A 76 34.76 29.33 -16.81
N GLN A 77 35.47 30.45 -16.98
CA GLN A 77 35.60 31.14 -18.27
C GLN A 77 36.79 30.61 -19.06
N LYS A 78 36.77 30.75 -20.40
CA LYS A 78 37.88 30.39 -21.31
C LYS A 78 39.24 30.98 -20.89
N ASP A 79 39.26 32.24 -20.48
CA ASP A 79 40.47 32.97 -20.05
C ASP A 79 40.74 32.85 -18.53
N GLY A 80 39.93 32.07 -17.82
CA GLY A 80 40.03 31.84 -16.38
C GLY A 80 40.89 30.64 -16.01
N LYS A 81 40.63 30.06 -14.83
CA LYS A 81 41.31 28.82 -14.35
C LYS A 81 40.89 27.55 -15.11
N GLN A 82 40.03 27.67 -16.13
CA GLN A 82 39.43 26.57 -16.88
C GLN A 82 38.75 25.50 -16.00
N ALA A 83 38.14 25.95 -14.90
CA ALA A 83 37.37 25.06 -14.04
C ALA A 83 36.09 24.60 -14.77
N ARG A 84 35.84 23.29 -14.80
CA ARG A 84 34.57 22.75 -15.31
C ARG A 84 33.53 22.79 -14.20
N VAL A 85 32.31 23.21 -14.54
CA VAL A 85 31.20 23.32 -13.60
C VAL A 85 30.07 22.38 -14.02
N LEU A 86 29.54 21.61 -13.07
CA LEU A 86 28.27 20.90 -13.21
C LEU A 86 27.23 21.63 -12.37
N TRP A 87 26.27 22.28 -13.01
CA TRP A 87 25.19 23.01 -12.37
C TRP A 87 23.93 22.18 -12.31
N ILE A 88 23.49 21.82 -11.10
CA ILE A 88 22.32 20.98 -10.86
C ILE A 88 21.20 21.79 -10.19
N SER A 89 20.10 21.99 -10.91
CA SER A 89 18.88 22.56 -10.35
C SER A 89 18.01 21.46 -9.74
N LEU A 90 17.68 21.60 -8.45
CA LEU A 90 16.88 20.62 -7.69
C LEU A 90 15.38 20.93 -7.68
N ARG A 91 14.91 21.80 -8.58
CA ARG A 91 13.54 22.31 -8.56
C ARG A 91 12.57 21.46 -9.36
N GLU A 92 11.41 21.16 -8.78
CA GLU A 92 10.29 20.58 -9.53
C GLU A 92 9.33 21.63 -10.11
N GLU A 93 9.38 22.86 -9.60
CA GLU A 93 8.52 23.94 -10.07
C GLU A 93 9.01 24.47 -11.43
N PRO A 94 8.13 24.73 -12.41
CA PRO A 94 8.54 25.33 -13.68
C PRO A 94 9.00 26.78 -13.45
N VAL A 95 10.21 27.09 -13.93
CA VAL A 95 10.84 28.41 -13.83
C VAL A 95 10.99 29.02 -15.22
N VAL A 96 10.83 30.33 -15.31
CA VAL A 96 11.10 31.09 -16.53
C VAL A 96 11.86 32.37 -16.20
N TYR A 97 12.78 32.79 -17.07
CA TYR A 97 13.47 34.07 -16.94
C TYR A 97 12.79 35.10 -17.82
N ILE A 98 12.39 36.23 -17.24
CA ILE A 98 11.84 37.39 -17.95
C ILE A 98 12.78 38.56 -17.70
N ASN A 99 13.33 39.15 -18.78
CA ASN A 99 14.30 40.25 -18.71
C ASN A 99 15.51 39.93 -17.80
N GLY A 100 15.92 38.66 -17.75
CA GLY A 100 17.03 38.18 -16.93
C GLY A 100 16.72 37.92 -15.45
N ARG A 101 15.49 38.19 -15.00
CA ARG A 101 14.98 37.87 -13.65
C ARG A 101 14.20 36.55 -13.65
N PRO A 102 14.35 35.68 -12.63
CA PRO A 102 13.61 34.43 -12.55
C PRO A 102 12.18 34.63 -11.97
N PHE A 103 11.21 33.96 -12.59
CA PHE A 103 9.80 33.91 -12.18
C PHE A 103 9.34 32.44 -12.08
N VAL A 104 8.39 32.19 -11.17
CA VAL A 104 7.83 30.86 -10.91
C VAL A 104 6.30 30.92 -10.92
N LEU A 105 5.67 29.85 -11.40
CA LEU A 105 4.22 29.69 -11.36
C LEU A 105 3.73 29.40 -9.93
N ARG A 106 2.67 30.09 -9.50
CA ARG A 106 2.01 29.89 -8.19
C ARG A 106 0.50 29.83 -8.32
N ASP A 107 -0.14 29.21 -7.36
CA ASP A 107 -1.58 29.32 -7.16
C ASP A 107 -1.91 30.71 -6.59
N VAL A 108 -2.99 31.35 -7.09
CA VAL A 108 -3.39 32.69 -6.65
C VAL A 108 -3.91 32.71 -5.21
N GLU A 109 -4.55 31.63 -4.75
CA GLU A 109 -5.09 31.50 -3.39
C GLU A 109 -3.99 31.16 -2.39
N MET A 110 -2.91 30.51 -2.84
CA MET A 110 -1.75 30.16 -2.02
C MET A 110 -0.42 30.60 -2.66
N PRO A 111 -0.16 31.92 -2.81
CA PRO A 111 0.96 32.46 -3.58
C PRO A 111 2.34 32.18 -2.94
N PHE A 112 2.37 31.83 -1.66
CA PHE A 112 3.58 31.46 -0.92
C PHE A 112 3.89 29.95 -0.96
N SER A 113 2.95 29.11 -1.38
CA SER A 113 3.09 27.65 -1.43
C SER A 113 3.57 27.20 -2.80
N ASN A 114 4.47 26.21 -2.86
CA ASN A 114 4.93 25.64 -4.15
C ASN A 114 3.82 24.77 -4.75
N LEU A 115 3.75 24.73 -6.08
CA LEU A 115 2.97 23.71 -6.78
C LEU A 115 3.73 22.39 -6.69
N GLU A 116 3.09 21.35 -6.14
CA GLU A 116 3.73 20.06 -5.89
C GLU A 116 3.43 19.06 -7.01
N TYR A 117 4.50 18.53 -7.64
CA TYR A 117 4.42 17.51 -8.68
C TYR A 117 5.32 16.32 -8.34
N THR A 118 5.21 15.83 -7.09
CA THR A 118 6.12 14.84 -6.50
C THR A 118 6.42 13.68 -7.46
N GLY A 119 7.71 13.51 -7.79
CA GLY A 119 8.21 12.45 -8.68
C GLY A 119 8.33 12.84 -10.16
N ILE A 120 7.96 14.07 -10.54
CA ILE A 120 8.13 14.55 -11.93
C ILE A 120 9.60 14.44 -12.36
N ASN A 121 9.86 14.15 -13.63
CA ASN A 121 11.23 14.01 -14.15
C ASN A 121 11.67 15.28 -14.90
N ARG A 122 12.95 15.33 -15.25
CA ARG A 122 13.56 16.43 -16.02
C ARG A 122 12.75 16.80 -17.27
N ASP A 123 12.54 15.84 -18.16
CA ASP A 123 11.96 16.10 -19.48
C ASP A 123 10.59 16.78 -19.37
N ARG A 124 9.76 16.35 -18.41
CA ARG A 124 8.42 16.91 -18.21
C ARG A 124 8.44 18.31 -17.60
N VAL A 125 9.33 18.57 -16.64
CA VAL A 125 9.50 19.92 -16.10
C VAL A 125 9.96 20.89 -17.20
N GLU A 126 10.95 20.49 -18.00
CA GLU A 126 11.47 21.33 -19.11
C GLU A 126 10.42 21.53 -20.22
N GLN A 127 9.58 20.52 -20.49
CA GLN A 127 8.40 20.67 -21.37
C GLN A 127 7.37 21.65 -20.81
N MET A 128 7.10 21.62 -19.50
CA MET A 128 6.23 22.60 -18.85
C MET A 128 6.83 24.01 -18.90
N GLU A 129 8.14 24.17 -18.72
CA GLU A 129 8.84 25.47 -18.83
C GLU A 129 8.76 26.03 -20.26
N THR A 130 8.87 25.17 -21.27
CA THR A 130 8.72 25.55 -22.69
C THR A 130 7.29 26.03 -22.98
N ARG A 131 6.27 25.28 -22.56
CA ARG A 131 4.86 25.68 -22.72
C ARG A 131 4.51 26.93 -21.91
N LEU A 132 5.10 27.09 -20.73
CA LEU A 132 4.94 28.31 -19.91
C LEU A 132 5.50 29.54 -20.63
N LYS A 133 6.66 29.42 -21.28
CA LYS A 133 7.23 30.48 -22.13
C LYS A 133 6.28 30.83 -23.28
N GLU A 134 5.70 29.83 -23.96
CA GLU A 134 4.71 30.05 -25.03
C GLU A 134 3.45 30.77 -24.52
N ASP A 135 2.91 30.33 -23.38
CA ASP A 135 1.74 30.96 -22.76
C ASP A 135 2.00 32.43 -22.41
N ILE A 136 3.19 32.75 -21.88
CA ILE A 136 3.61 34.11 -21.55
C ILE A 136 3.65 34.99 -22.80
N LEU A 137 4.23 34.48 -23.89
CA LEU A 137 4.32 35.22 -25.15
C LEU A 137 2.93 35.45 -25.76
N MET A 138 2.04 34.45 -25.70
CA MET A 138 0.66 34.57 -26.15
C MET A 138 -0.15 35.57 -25.32
N GLU A 139 -0.06 35.50 -23.98
CA GLU A 139 -0.72 36.49 -23.10
C GLU A 139 -0.17 37.89 -23.35
N ALA A 140 1.15 38.05 -23.48
CA ALA A 140 1.76 39.34 -23.72
C ALA A 140 1.35 39.95 -25.06
N ALA A 141 1.20 39.15 -26.11
CA ALA A 141 0.69 39.61 -27.41
C ALA A 141 -0.73 40.20 -27.29
N ARG A 142 -1.59 39.63 -26.43
CA ARG A 142 -2.95 40.15 -26.17
C ARG A 142 -2.95 41.48 -25.43
N TYR A 143 -1.94 41.74 -24.59
CA TYR A 143 -1.84 42.93 -23.75
C TYR A 143 -0.76 43.92 -24.20
N GLY A 144 -0.47 43.96 -25.51
CA GLY A 144 0.45 44.96 -26.10
C GLY A 144 1.91 44.75 -25.70
N ASN A 145 2.38 43.51 -25.79
CA ASN A 145 3.72 43.04 -25.40
C ASN A 145 4.04 43.28 -23.92
N LYS A 146 3.03 43.15 -23.05
CA LYS A 146 3.20 43.21 -21.59
C LYS A 146 2.62 41.98 -20.93
N ILE A 147 3.32 41.46 -19.93
CA ILE A 147 2.87 40.33 -19.12
C ILE A 147 2.63 40.80 -17.68
N LEU A 148 1.61 40.26 -17.02
CA LEU A 148 1.35 40.54 -15.62
C LEU A 148 2.14 39.58 -14.72
N VAL A 149 3.03 40.15 -13.92
CA VAL A 149 3.86 39.45 -12.93
C VAL A 149 3.58 39.98 -11.53
N THR A 150 3.86 39.19 -10.51
CA THR A 150 3.64 39.54 -9.10
C THR A 150 4.98 39.58 -8.37
N ASP A 151 5.35 40.74 -7.82
CA ASP A 151 6.52 40.91 -6.97
C ASP A 151 6.13 40.83 -5.49
N GLU A 152 7.07 40.38 -4.65
CA GLU A 152 6.92 40.36 -3.19
C GLU A 152 7.79 41.47 -2.59
N LEU A 153 7.16 42.39 -1.87
CA LEU A 153 7.82 43.49 -1.17
C LEU A 153 8.49 42.99 0.13
N PRO A 154 9.43 43.76 0.73
CA PRO A 154 10.12 43.36 1.96
C PRO A 154 9.21 43.11 3.17
N ASP A 155 7.99 43.66 3.17
CA ASP A 155 6.96 43.44 4.20
C ASP A 155 6.07 42.21 3.92
N GLY A 156 6.33 41.49 2.82
CA GLY A 156 5.56 40.32 2.39
C GLY A 156 4.33 40.65 1.56
N GLN A 157 4.06 41.92 1.25
CA GLN A 157 2.95 42.31 0.39
C GLN A 157 3.20 41.89 -1.07
N MET A 158 2.19 41.30 -1.70
CA MET A 158 2.19 40.98 -3.13
C MET A 158 1.75 42.19 -3.96
N VAL A 159 2.51 42.51 -5.00
CA VAL A 159 2.23 43.63 -5.90
C VAL A 159 2.29 43.17 -7.35
N ASP A 160 1.19 43.37 -8.07
CA ASP A 160 1.12 43.04 -9.49
C ASP A 160 1.67 44.18 -10.36
N LEU A 161 2.51 43.82 -11.32
CA LEU A 161 3.25 44.73 -12.18
C LEU A 161 3.15 44.27 -13.63
N TRP A 162 3.05 45.24 -14.54
CA TRP A 162 3.12 45.00 -15.97
C TRP A 162 4.57 45.06 -16.46
N GLU A 163 5.10 43.92 -16.86
CA GLU A 163 6.46 43.80 -17.39
C GLU A 163 6.43 43.84 -18.92
N ARG A 164 7.26 44.69 -19.54
CA ARG A 164 7.36 44.78 -21.01
C ARG A 164 8.26 43.67 -21.56
N LEU A 165 7.81 43.02 -22.63
CA LEU A 165 8.54 41.96 -23.31
C LEU A 165 9.13 42.45 -24.64
N SER A 166 10.29 41.89 -24.99
CA SER A 166 10.93 41.98 -26.31
C SER A 166 11.04 40.58 -26.93
N SER A 167 11.46 40.47 -28.19
CA SER A 167 11.55 39.17 -28.87
C SER A 167 12.45 38.14 -28.17
N ASN A 168 13.43 38.58 -27.37
CA ASN A 168 14.37 37.72 -26.64
C ASN A 168 14.25 37.82 -25.12
N SER A 169 13.18 38.39 -24.57
CA SER A 169 13.06 38.67 -23.13
C SER A 169 12.73 37.45 -22.27
N VAL A 170 12.10 36.42 -22.85
CA VAL A 170 11.61 35.24 -22.11
C VAL A 170 12.46 34.02 -22.44
N LYS A 171 13.06 33.38 -21.43
CA LYS A 171 13.94 32.21 -21.60
C LYS A 171 13.66 31.12 -20.60
N THR A 172 13.77 29.86 -21.02
CA THR A 172 13.77 28.72 -20.10
C THR A 172 15.14 28.61 -19.42
N PRO A 173 15.26 27.93 -18.25
CA PRO A 173 16.54 27.67 -17.63
C PRO A 173 17.54 26.97 -18.57
N LEU A 174 17.08 25.98 -19.35
CA LEU A 174 17.93 25.27 -20.31
C LEU A 174 18.53 26.23 -21.35
N GLU A 175 17.69 27.07 -21.98
CA GLU A 175 18.14 28.08 -22.95
C GLU A 175 19.19 29.04 -22.36
N VAL A 176 19.04 29.42 -21.08
CA VAL A 176 20.01 30.28 -20.39
C VAL A 176 21.38 29.62 -20.30
N TYR A 177 21.46 28.34 -19.94
CA TYR A 177 22.74 27.63 -19.82
C TYR A 177 23.36 27.31 -21.18
N GLU A 178 22.56 26.96 -22.19
CA GLU A 178 23.03 26.77 -23.58
C GLU A 178 23.66 28.07 -24.13
N GLU A 179 23.04 29.23 -23.88
CA GLU A 179 23.63 30.51 -24.25
C GLU A 179 24.94 30.83 -23.52
N LEU A 180 25.07 30.41 -22.25
CA LEU A 180 26.31 30.58 -21.49
C LEU A 180 27.43 29.69 -22.04
N GLN A 181 27.11 28.45 -22.43
CA GLN A 181 28.06 27.55 -23.10
C GLN A 181 28.54 28.15 -24.43
N LEU A 182 27.64 28.70 -25.24
CA LEU A 182 27.99 29.40 -26.50
C LEU A 182 28.89 30.62 -26.25
N LYS A 183 28.68 31.35 -25.14
CA LYS A 183 29.54 32.45 -24.69
C LYS A 183 30.90 31.99 -24.15
N GLY A 184 31.16 30.69 -24.10
CA GLY A 184 32.44 30.11 -23.71
C GLY A 184 32.60 29.84 -22.22
N TYR A 185 31.51 29.74 -21.45
CA TYR A 185 31.57 29.22 -20.08
C TYR A 185 31.61 27.69 -20.08
N LEU A 186 32.47 27.10 -19.25
CA LEU A 186 32.61 25.65 -19.08
C LEU A 186 31.60 25.13 -18.04
N VAL A 187 30.30 25.22 -18.36
CA VAL A 187 29.20 24.80 -17.48
C VAL A 187 28.32 23.77 -18.16
N ASP A 188 28.08 22.65 -17.50
CA ASP A 188 27.10 21.64 -17.88
C ASP A 188 25.86 21.79 -16.98
N TYR A 189 24.66 21.85 -17.55
CA TYR A 189 23.41 22.03 -16.81
C TYR A 189 22.62 20.73 -16.71
N GLU A 190 22.13 20.44 -15.50
CA GLU A 190 21.27 19.30 -15.20
C GLU A 190 20.08 19.73 -14.33
N ARG A 191 18.94 19.09 -14.54
CA ARG A 191 17.72 19.27 -13.75
C ARG A 191 17.36 17.96 -13.07
N VAL A 192 17.28 17.97 -11.73
CA VAL A 192 16.83 16.83 -10.91
C VAL A 192 15.68 17.30 -10.02
N PRO A 193 14.42 17.19 -10.47
CA PRO A 193 13.27 17.70 -9.74
C PRO A 193 13.08 17.02 -8.38
N ILE A 194 13.24 17.76 -7.27
CA ILE A 194 12.96 17.27 -5.92
C ILE A 194 11.88 18.15 -5.29
N THR A 195 10.89 17.52 -4.68
CA THR A 195 9.80 18.20 -3.98
C THR A 195 10.30 19.00 -2.80
N ASP A 196 9.80 20.23 -2.66
CA ASP A 196 10.26 21.11 -1.59
C ASP A 196 9.87 20.58 -0.22
N GLU A 197 10.75 20.80 0.76
CA GLU A 197 10.60 20.38 2.16
C GLU A 197 10.41 18.87 2.43
N LYS A 198 10.24 18.02 1.41
CA LYS A 198 10.15 16.55 1.50
C LYS A 198 11.53 15.87 1.41
N SER A 199 11.61 14.61 1.81
CA SER A 199 12.81 13.79 1.53
C SER A 199 12.92 13.49 0.03
N PRO A 200 14.13 13.53 -0.57
CA PRO A 200 14.36 12.97 -1.91
C PRO A 200 13.88 11.51 -1.96
N LYS A 201 13.32 11.11 -3.10
CA LYS A 201 12.96 9.74 -3.40
C LYS A 201 14.19 8.94 -3.77
N GLU A 202 14.11 7.63 -3.68
CA GLU A 202 15.22 6.73 -3.93
C GLU A 202 15.80 6.92 -5.35
N MET A 203 14.93 7.09 -6.35
CA MET A 203 15.32 7.39 -7.73
C MET A 203 16.08 8.72 -7.88
N ASP A 204 15.82 9.70 -7.02
CA ASP A 204 16.55 10.98 -7.05
C ASP A 204 18.02 10.77 -6.66
N PHE A 205 18.29 9.88 -5.71
CA PHE A 205 19.66 9.48 -5.37
C PHE A 205 20.33 8.78 -6.54
N ASP A 206 19.64 7.89 -7.24
CA ASP A 206 20.17 7.17 -8.41
C ASP A 206 20.55 8.12 -9.55
N ILE A 207 19.69 9.10 -9.86
CA ILE A 207 19.95 10.13 -10.87
C ILE A 207 21.19 10.96 -10.46
N LEU A 208 21.25 11.39 -9.20
CA LEU A 208 22.38 12.18 -8.70
C LEU A 208 23.68 11.37 -8.72
N VAL A 209 23.67 10.11 -8.27
CA VAL A 209 24.84 9.23 -8.29
C VAL A 209 25.33 9.04 -9.72
N ASN A 210 24.45 8.77 -10.68
CA ASN A 210 24.83 8.58 -12.08
C ASN A 210 25.49 9.84 -12.66
N LYS A 211 24.95 11.03 -12.39
CA LYS A 211 25.53 12.29 -12.87
C LYS A 211 26.84 12.63 -12.19
N LEU A 212 26.92 12.47 -10.87
CA LEU A 212 28.12 12.73 -10.09
C LEU A 212 29.23 11.71 -10.35
N SER A 213 28.90 10.47 -10.70
CA SER A 213 29.88 9.41 -11.02
C SER A 213 30.57 9.69 -12.36
N GLN A 214 29.85 10.20 -13.34
CA GLN A 214 30.37 10.61 -14.66
C GLN A 214 31.25 11.87 -14.61
N ALA A 215 31.04 12.76 -13.64
CA ALA A 215 31.84 13.96 -13.48
C ALA A 215 33.29 13.66 -13.04
N ASP A 216 34.25 14.34 -13.66
CA ASP A 216 35.66 14.31 -13.23
C ASP A 216 35.82 14.85 -11.81
N ILE A 217 36.83 14.38 -11.09
CA ILE A 217 37.09 14.77 -9.70
C ILE A 217 37.50 16.25 -9.55
N ARG A 218 37.88 16.91 -10.65
CA ARG A 218 38.19 18.34 -10.74
C ARG A 218 37.00 19.22 -11.09
N THR A 219 35.85 18.63 -11.43
CA THR A 219 34.63 19.40 -11.70
C THR A 219 34.08 20.00 -10.42
N GLU A 220 33.73 21.29 -10.47
CA GLU A 220 33.04 22.01 -9.41
C GLU A 220 31.53 21.76 -9.53
N VAL A 221 30.88 21.27 -8.49
CA VAL A 221 29.45 20.92 -8.52
C VAL A 221 28.65 21.98 -7.78
N ILE A 222 27.67 22.58 -8.46
CA ILE A 222 26.82 23.64 -7.90
C ILE A 222 25.38 23.15 -7.82
N PHE A 223 24.75 23.30 -6.66
CA PHE A 223 23.34 23.02 -6.48
C PHE A 223 22.52 24.30 -6.29
N ASN A 224 21.35 24.38 -6.92
CA ASN A 224 20.39 25.43 -6.62
C ASN A 224 18.96 24.92 -6.41
N CYS A 225 18.22 25.63 -5.57
CA CYS A 225 16.76 25.54 -5.46
C CYS A 225 16.20 26.96 -5.33
N GLN A 226 14.95 27.13 -4.90
CA GLN A 226 14.36 28.47 -4.70
C GLN A 226 15.21 29.32 -3.74
N MET A 227 15.29 28.92 -2.46
CA MET A 227 16.00 29.70 -1.42
C MET A 227 17.45 29.27 -1.20
N GLY A 228 17.93 28.24 -1.91
CA GLY A 228 19.26 27.68 -1.66
C GLY A 228 19.38 26.99 -0.29
N ARG A 229 18.26 26.63 0.35
CA ARG A 229 18.16 26.15 1.73
C ARG A 229 18.05 24.61 1.80
N GLY A 230 16.84 24.05 1.91
CA GLY A 230 16.62 22.62 2.18
C GLY A 230 17.12 21.68 1.07
N ARG A 231 16.53 21.79 -0.14
CA ARG A 231 16.91 20.97 -1.30
C ARG A 231 18.39 21.12 -1.66
N THR A 232 18.87 22.35 -1.80
CA THR A 232 20.30 22.63 -2.10
C THR A 232 21.25 22.00 -1.09
N THR A 233 21.01 22.19 0.21
CA THR A 233 21.90 21.60 1.24
C THR A 233 21.87 20.07 1.18
N THR A 234 20.72 19.48 0.86
CA THR A 234 20.59 18.02 0.68
C THR A 234 21.42 17.53 -0.51
N GLY A 235 21.34 18.21 -1.66
CA GLY A 235 22.19 17.90 -2.82
C GLY A 235 23.68 18.06 -2.52
N MET A 236 24.07 19.11 -1.78
CA MET A 236 25.44 19.31 -1.33
C MET A 236 25.94 18.16 -0.43
N VAL A 237 25.11 17.67 0.50
CA VAL A 237 25.43 16.53 1.37
C VAL A 237 25.62 15.26 0.54
N ILE A 238 24.70 14.97 -0.39
CA ILE A 238 24.78 13.79 -1.28
C ILE A 238 26.06 13.84 -2.13
N ALA A 239 26.32 14.97 -2.79
CA ALA A 239 27.51 15.15 -3.61
C ALA A 239 28.80 15.05 -2.80
N THR A 240 28.81 15.58 -1.57
CA THR A 240 29.96 15.48 -0.67
C THR A 240 30.21 14.03 -0.24
N LEU A 241 29.16 13.24 0.07
CA LEU A 241 29.30 11.82 0.37
C LEU A 241 29.90 11.04 -0.80
N VAL A 242 29.39 11.27 -2.01
CA VAL A 242 29.92 10.66 -3.25
C VAL A 242 31.37 11.08 -3.51
N TYR A 243 31.68 12.37 -3.37
CA TYR A 243 33.02 12.91 -3.56
C TYR A 243 34.02 12.30 -2.58
N LEU A 244 33.70 12.26 -1.28
CA LEU A 244 34.55 11.66 -0.24
C LEU A 244 34.80 10.17 -0.48
N ASN A 245 33.80 9.45 -1.00
CA ASN A 245 33.97 8.05 -1.39
C ASN A 245 34.95 7.92 -2.57
N LYS A 246 34.78 8.71 -3.64
CA LYS A 246 35.68 8.73 -4.81
C LYS A 246 37.15 8.99 -4.45
N ILE A 247 37.42 9.97 -3.58
CA ILE A 247 38.80 10.29 -3.15
C ILE A 247 39.34 9.37 -2.04
N GLY A 248 38.50 8.51 -1.45
CA GLY A 248 38.91 7.63 -0.35
C GLY A 248 39.00 8.24 1.03
N ALA A 249 38.43 9.42 1.22
CA ALA A 249 38.45 10.15 2.48
C ALA A 249 37.12 10.00 3.25
N SER A 250 36.38 8.92 3.02
CA SER A 250 35.07 8.68 3.64
C SER A 250 35.12 8.39 5.14
N GLY A 251 36.26 7.92 5.66
CA GLY A 251 36.43 7.54 7.06
C GLY A 251 35.66 6.27 7.46
N ILE A 252 35.15 5.51 6.49
CA ILE A 252 34.61 4.16 6.66
C ILE A 252 35.66 3.18 6.09
N PRO A 253 36.17 2.21 6.87
CA PRO A 253 37.24 1.31 6.43
C PRO A 253 36.90 0.62 5.10
N ARG A 254 37.86 0.64 4.16
CA ARG A 254 37.74 0.08 2.79
C ARG A 254 37.84 -1.46 2.75
N THR A 255 37.58 -2.17 3.84
CA THR A 255 37.69 -3.63 3.95
C THR A 255 36.31 -4.30 3.90
N ASN A 256 36.25 -5.61 3.67
CA ASN A 256 35.01 -6.42 3.74
C ASN A 256 34.46 -6.56 5.18
N SER A 257 34.88 -5.67 6.09
CA SER A 257 34.56 -5.66 7.52
C SER A 257 33.86 -4.35 7.88
N ILE A 258 32.82 -4.00 7.12
CA ILE A 258 31.83 -2.99 7.53
C ILE A 258 31.16 -3.58 8.79
N GLY A 259 31.19 -2.84 9.91
CA GLY A 259 30.61 -3.29 11.19
C GLY A 259 31.62 -3.68 12.29
N ARG A 260 32.92 -3.39 12.14
CA ARG A 260 33.90 -3.49 13.24
C ARG A 260 34.21 -2.10 13.80
N VAL A 261 33.70 -1.83 15.00
CA VAL A 261 33.93 -0.57 15.73
C VAL A 261 35.43 -0.33 15.91
N SER A 262 35.95 0.78 15.36
CA SER A 262 37.29 1.28 15.70
C SER A 262 37.25 2.01 17.03
N GLU A 263 38.20 1.71 17.92
CA GLU A 263 38.42 2.45 19.16
C GLU A 263 38.76 3.91 18.83
N SER A 264 37.84 4.82 19.12
CA SER A 264 38.16 6.26 19.12
C SER A 264 37.33 6.97 20.16
N GLY A 265 38.00 7.29 21.27
CA GLY A 265 37.80 8.48 22.11
C GLY A 265 36.41 8.68 22.70
N SER A 266 36.13 8.01 23.82
CA SER A 266 34.98 8.27 24.67
C SER A 266 35.16 9.56 25.49
N ASN A 267 34.73 10.70 24.96
CA ASN A 267 34.39 11.85 25.82
C ASN A 267 32.94 11.65 26.32
N VAL A 268 32.76 10.82 27.34
CA VAL A 268 31.47 10.53 27.96
C VAL A 268 31.08 11.71 28.85
N THR A 269 30.26 12.62 28.33
CA THR A 269 29.41 13.45 29.20
C THR A 269 28.16 12.65 29.58
N ASP A 270 27.64 12.86 30.80
CA ASP A 270 26.41 12.25 31.33
C ASP A 270 25.24 12.34 30.32
N ASN A 271 25.01 11.30 29.54
CA ASN A 271 24.05 11.34 28.42
C ASN A 271 22.77 10.58 28.76
N LEU A 272 21.85 11.28 29.41
CA LEU A 272 20.47 10.82 29.60
C LEU A 272 19.76 10.69 28.22
N PRO A 273 19.04 9.59 27.95
CA PRO A 273 18.07 9.48 26.86
C PRO A 273 17.19 10.73 26.73
N ASN A 274 17.00 11.23 25.51
CA ASN A 274 16.20 12.45 25.21
C ASN A 274 16.73 13.76 25.84
N SER A 275 18.01 13.81 26.26
CA SER A 275 18.63 15.09 26.61
C SER A 275 18.63 16.05 25.41
N LYS A 276 18.69 17.36 25.68
CA LYS A 276 18.83 18.37 24.62
C LYS A 276 20.05 18.10 23.74
N GLU A 277 21.08 17.46 24.29
CA GLU A 277 22.33 17.13 23.61
C GLU A 277 22.19 15.89 22.72
N ALA A 278 21.53 14.82 23.19
CA ALA A 278 21.17 13.65 22.38
C ALA A 278 20.28 14.01 21.18
N ILE A 279 19.34 14.94 21.38
CA ILE A 279 18.47 15.46 20.30
C ILE A 279 19.31 16.22 19.25
N ARG A 280 20.29 17.03 19.67
CA ARG A 280 21.21 17.72 18.73
C ARG A 280 22.11 16.75 17.96
N ARG A 281 22.47 15.62 18.57
CA ARG A 281 23.19 14.50 17.92
C ARG A 281 22.30 13.64 17.01
N GLY A 282 21.00 13.95 16.93
CA GLY A 282 20.05 13.24 16.06
C GLY A 282 19.68 11.84 16.55
N GLU A 283 19.77 11.56 17.85
CA GLU A 283 19.52 10.25 18.46
C GLU A 283 18.02 9.94 18.66
N TYR A 284 17.24 10.06 17.58
CA TYR A 284 15.81 9.74 17.60
C TYR A 284 15.58 8.22 17.59
N THR A 285 14.47 7.74 18.17
CA THR A 285 14.14 6.30 18.22
C THR A 285 14.20 5.65 16.84
N VAL A 286 13.66 6.30 15.80
CA VAL A 286 13.71 5.80 14.42
C VAL A 286 15.14 5.66 13.87
N ILE A 287 16.05 6.57 14.26
CA ILE A 287 17.47 6.54 13.84
C ILE A 287 18.24 5.49 14.64
N ARG A 288 17.95 5.31 15.93
CA ARG A 288 18.55 4.26 16.76
C ARG A 288 18.17 2.87 16.27
N SER A 289 16.90 2.68 15.91
CA SER A 289 16.42 1.46 15.24
C SER A 289 17.11 1.23 13.89
N LEU A 290 17.27 2.28 13.08
CA LEU A 290 17.97 2.19 11.80
C LEU A 290 19.40 1.68 11.97
N ILE A 291 20.22 2.34 12.78
CA ILE A 291 21.65 2.04 12.88
C ILE A 291 21.93 0.65 13.47
N ARG A 292 20.99 0.12 14.27
CA ARG A 292 21.04 -1.25 14.80
C ARG A 292 20.76 -2.28 13.71
N VAL A 293 19.67 -2.07 12.95
CA VAL A 293 19.25 -3.00 11.91
C VAL A 293 20.20 -2.98 10.71
N LEU A 294 20.72 -1.80 10.36
CA LEU A 294 21.59 -1.58 9.22
C LEU A 294 23.05 -1.92 9.54
N GLU A 295 23.61 -2.90 8.82
CA GLU A 295 25.05 -3.21 8.86
C GLU A 295 25.89 -2.00 8.43
N GLY A 296 26.80 -1.53 9.30
CA GLY A 296 27.55 -0.28 9.08
C GLY A 296 26.75 1.00 9.34
N GLY A 297 25.56 0.89 9.95
CA GLY A 297 24.69 2.04 10.20
C GLY A 297 25.31 3.09 11.13
N VAL A 298 26.12 2.68 12.11
CA VAL A 298 26.81 3.59 13.04
C VAL A 298 27.87 4.43 12.30
N GLU A 299 28.70 3.79 11.47
CA GLU A 299 29.70 4.47 10.65
C GLU A 299 29.03 5.39 9.63
N GLY A 300 27.98 4.90 8.96
CA GLY A 300 27.18 5.67 8.01
C GLY A 300 26.61 6.93 8.65
N LYS A 301 25.98 6.81 9.83
CA LYS A 301 25.48 7.96 10.60
C LYS A 301 26.59 8.95 10.93
N ARG A 302 27.72 8.47 11.46
CA ARG A 302 28.87 9.32 11.81
C ARG A 302 29.41 10.08 10.59
N GLN A 303 29.46 9.44 9.42
CA GLN A 303 29.88 10.09 8.18
C GLN A 303 28.87 11.17 7.76
N VAL A 304 27.57 10.84 7.75
CA VAL A 304 26.50 11.79 7.41
C VAL A 304 26.51 12.99 8.35
N ASP A 305 26.66 12.78 9.65
CA ASP A 305 26.72 13.86 10.64
C ASP A 305 27.84 14.86 10.35
N LYS A 306 29.05 14.34 10.06
CA LYS A 306 30.20 15.17 9.67
C LYS A 306 29.92 15.94 8.39
N VAL A 307 29.35 15.29 7.37
CA VAL A 307 29.07 15.95 6.08
C VAL A 307 27.97 17.00 6.20
N ILE A 308 26.93 16.75 7.01
CA ILE A 308 25.90 17.74 7.32
C ILE A 308 26.55 18.98 7.95
N ASP A 309 27.49 18.81 8.88
CA ASP A 309 28.18 19.93 9.51
C ASP A 309 29.01 20.74 8.49
N LYS A 310 29.68 20.08 7.53
CA LYS A 310 30.39 20.78 6.43
C LYS A 310 29.46 21.58 5.51
N CYS A 311 28.20 21.18 5.41
CA CYS A 311 27.19 21.81 4.56
C CYS A 311 26.26 22.77 5.34
N ALA A 312 26.50 22.97 6.63
CA ALA A 312 25.56 23.60 7.56
C ALA A 312 25.43 25.13 7.44
N SER A 313 26.25 25.78 6.62
CA SER A 313 26.36 27.25 6.54
C SER A 313 25.02 27.97 6.33
N MET A 314 24.08 27.37 5.57
CA MET A 314 22.72 27.90 5.41
C MET A 314 21.70 27.25 6.35
N GLN A 315 21.73 25.92 6.47
CA GLN A 315 20.83 25.16 7.33
C GLN A 315 21.49 23.84 7.73
N ASN A 316 21.56 23.55 9.02
CA ASN A 316 21.91 22.21 9.50
C ASN A 316 20.64 21.35 9.62
N LEU A 317 20.62 20.18 8.96
CA LEU A 317 19.46 19.29 8.97
C LEU A 317 19.12 18.80 10.39
N ARG A 318 20.11 18.41 11.20
CA ARG A 318 19.90 17.93 12.56
C ARG A 318 19.35 19.02 13.48
N GLU A 319 19.86 20.23 13.37
CA GLU A 319 19.35 21.38 14.13
C GLU A 319 17.93 21.78 13.72
N ALA A 320 17.61 21.68 12.43
CA ALA A 320 16.27 21.95 11.93
C ALA A 320 15.24 20.95 12.51
N ILE A 321 15.56 19.65 12.52
CA ILE A 321 14.71 18.61 13.15
C ILE A 321 14.50 18.93 14.64
N ALA A 322 15.57 19.28 15.36
CA ALA A 322 15.48 19.66 16.77
C ALA A 322 14.60 20.91 17.00
N THR A 323 14.67 21.88 16.08
CA THR A 323 13.88 23.11 16.13
C THR A 323 12.39 22.84 15.92
N TYR A 324 12.01 22.06 14.90
CA TYR A 324 10.62 21.66 14.67
C TYR A 324 10.06 20.89 15.86
N ARG A 325 10.82 19.93 16.41
CA ARG A 325 10.42 19.22 17.63
C ARG A 325 10.09 20.17 18.78
N ASN A 326 10.96 21.13 19.06
CA ASN A 326 10.74 22.10 20.14
C ASN A 326 9.55 23.04 19.86
N SER A 327 9.34 23.41 18.59
CA SER A 327 8.18 24.21 18.16
C SER A 327 6.87 23.46 18.41
N ILE A 328 6.78 22.20 17.98
CA ILE A 328 5.60 21.33 18.16
C ILE A 328 5.20 21.25 19.63
N LEU A 329 6.17 21.07 20.54
CA LEU A 329 5.94 20.97 21.98
C LEU A 329 5.40 22.26 22.62
N ARG A 330 5.62 23.41 21.98
CA ARG A 330 5.21 24.72 22.49
C ARG A 330 4.03 25.32 21.73
N GLN A 331 3.62 24.72 20.62
CA GLN A 331 2.59 25.27 19.74
C GLN A 331 1.20 24.95 20.29
N PRO A 332 0.40 25.94 20.76
CA PRO A 332 -0.96 25.70 21.24
C PRO A 332 -1.95 25.42 20.10
N ASP A 333 -1.73 26.02 18.93
CA ASP A 333 -2.61 25.91 17.75
C ASP A 333 -2.46 24.55 17.05
N GLU A 334 -3.58 23.83 16.87
CA GLU A 334 -3.59 22.46 16.37
C GLU A 334 -3.16 22.37 14.90
N MET A 335 -3.62 23.28 14.03
CA MET A 335 -3.26 23.29 12.61
C MET A 335 -1.76 23.58 12.41
N LYS A 336 -1.21 24.56 13.12
CA LYS A 336 0.22 24.87 13.07
C LYS A 336 1.07 23.75 13.67
N ARG A 337 0.55 23.05 14.68
CA ARG A 337 1.20 21.89 15.28
C ARG A 337 1.25 20.73 14.27
N GLU A 338 0.15 20.45 13.58
CA GLU A 338 0.08 19.42 12.53
C GLU A 338 1.01 19.74 11.35
N ALA A 339 1.02 20.99 10.87
CA ALA A 339 1.95 21.42 9.82
C ALA A 339 3.42 21.26 10.25
N SER A 340 3.76 21.68 11.47
CA SER A 340 5.12 21.52 12.01
C SER A 340 5.51 20.05 12.18
N LEU A 341 4.55 19.19 12.55
CA LEU A 341 4.74 17.75 12.67
C LEU A 341 5.04 17.11 11.31
N SER A 342 4.34 17.53 10.26
CA SER A 342 4.62 17.11 8.88
C SER A 342 6.07 17.42 8.48
N PHE A 343 6.54 18.65 8.70
CA PHE A 343 7.93 19.03 8.41
C PHE A 343 8.95 18.26 9.25
N PHE A 344 8.68 18.05 10.55
CA PHE A 344 9.53 17.24 11.41
C PHE A 344 9.69 15.81 10.85
N MET A 345 8.61 15.20 10.40
CA MET A 345 8.62 13.86 9.82
C MET A 345 9.42 13.81 8.53
N GLU A 346 9.17 14.73 7.59
CA GLU A 346 9.89 14.75 6.30
C GLU A 346 11.40 15.01 6.48
N TYR A 347 11.80 15.85 7.43
CA TYR A 347 13.21 16.11 7.70
C TYR A 347 13.91 14.93 8.39
N LEU A 348 13.22 14.28 9.33
CA LEU A 348 13.76 13.10 9.99
C LEU A 348 13.86 11.90 9.03
N GLU A 349 12.90 11.77 8.11
CA GLU A 349 12.95 10.81 7.01
C GLU A 349 14.10 11.12 6.04
N ARG A 350 14.32 12.39 5.70
CA ARG A 350 15.48 12.81 4.90
C ARG A 350 16.80 12.41 5.56
N TYR A 351 16.93 12.63 6.87
CA TYR A 351 18.12 12.23 7.62
C TYR A 351 18.29 10.70 7.63
N TYR A 352 17.19 9.95 7.80
CA TYR A 352 17.16 8.50 7.70
C TYR A 352 17.70 8.00 6.34
N PHE A 353 17.19 8.53 5.23
CA PHE A 353 17.63 8.13 3.89
C PHE A 353 19.09 8.49 3.60
N LEU A 354 19.58 9.62 4.11
CA LEU A 354 21.00 9.98 3.97
C LEU A 354 21.93 8.95 4.65
N ILE A 355 21.53 8.40 5.81
CA ILE A 355 22.28 7.34 6.50
C ILE A 355 22.27 6.05 5.67
N CYS A 356 21.09 5.63 5.18
CA CYS A 356 20.98 4.48 4.28
C CYS A 356 21.85 4.66 3.03
N PHE A 357 21.80 5.84 2.41
CA PHE A 357 22.57 6.18 1.23
C PHE A 357 24.08 6.14 1.48
N ALA A 358 24.53 6.65 2.63
CA ALA A 358 25.94 6.57 3.01
C ALA A 358 26.42 5.11 3.13
N VAL A 359 25.62 4.21 3.70
CA VAL A 359 25.97 2.78 3.77
C VAL A 359 25.93 2.12 2.38
N TYR A 360 24.93 2.46 1.55
CA TYR A 360 24.80 1.96 0.18
C TYR A 360 26.06 2.24 -0.65
N ILE A 361 26.55 3.48 -0.69
CA ILE A 361 27.72 3.84 -1.51
C ILE A 361 29.03 3.15 -1.07
N HIS A 362 29.10 2.58 0.14
CA HIS A 362 30.25 1.81 0.62
C HIS A 362 30.09 0.31 0.40
N SER A 363 28.88 -0.22 0.55
CA SER A 363 28.58 -1.64 0.35
C SER A 363 28.60 -2.01 -1.14
N GLU A 364 27.98 -1.19 -1.99
CA GLU A 364 27.87 -1.39 -3.43
C GLU A 364 28.92 -0.57 -4.20
N ARG A 365 30.20 -0.90 -4.02
CA ARG A 365 31.35 -0.14 -4.61
C ARG A 365 31.27 0.02 -6.13
N ALA A 366 30.62 -0.93 -6.78
CA ALA A 366 30.43 -0.96 -8.21
C ALA A 366 29.54 0.24 -8.66
N ALA A 367 28.59 0.70 -7.84
CA ALA A 367 27.64 1.77 -8.16
C ALA A 367 28.28 3.11 -8.61
N LEU A 368 29.56 3.35 -8.29
CA LEU A 368 30.30 4.54 -8.69
C LEU A 368 31.19 4.36 -9.95
N HIS A 369 31.25 3.16 -10.52
CA HIS A 369 32.05 2.83 -11.70
C HIS A 369 31.15 2.64 -12.92
N SER A 370 31.33 3.43 -13.98
CA SER A 370 30.43 3.46 -15.15
C SER A 370 30.46 2.20 -16.05
N SER A 371 31.22 1.14 -15.69
CA SER A 371 31.68 0.12 -16.64
C SER A 371 31.27 -1.34 -16.38
N SER A 372 30.46 -1.66 -15.37
CA SER A 372 29.99 -3.06 -15.17
C SER A 372 28.47 -3.19 -15.22
N SER A 373 28.01 -4.21 -15.93
CA SER A 373 26.58 -4.50 -16.19
C SER A 373 25.79 -5.01 -14.98
N ASN A 374 26.40 -5.13 -13.80
CA ASN A 374 25.83 -5.77 -12.61
C ASN A 374 25.75 -4.82 -11.41
N HIS A 375 25.28 -3.58 -11.60
CA HIS A 375 25.12 -2.61 -10.49
C HIS A 375 23.71 -2.62 -9.92
N THR A 376 23.60 -2.69 -8.59
CA THR A 376 22.33 -2.50 -7.88
C THR A 376 22.11 -1.01 -7.62
N SER A 377 20.98 -0.46 -8.08
CA SER A 377 20.59 0.94 -7.78
C SER A 377 20.30 1.14 -6.28
N PHE A 378 20.32 2.37 -5.78
CA PHE A 378 19.88 2.67 -4.41
C PHE A 378 18.43 2.29 -4.19
N ALA A 379 17.56 2.52 -5.18
CA ALA A 379 16.16 2.09 -5.14
C ALA A 379 16.02 0.57 -4.98
N ASP A 380 16.75 -0.22 -5.77
CA ASP A 380 16.72 -1.69 -5.68
C ASP A 380 17.35 -2.18 -4.37
N TRP A 381 18.44 -1.54 -3.93
CA TRP A 381 19.08 -1.83 -2.65
C TRP A 381 18.12 -1.60 -1.48
N MET A 382 17.38 -0.49 -1.47
CA MET A 382 16.35 -0.21 -0.45
C MET A 382 15.18 -1.20 -0.55
N LYS A 383 14.70 -1.51 -1.76
CA LYS A 383 13.59 -2.47 -2.00
C LYS A 383 13.92 -3.87 -1.48
N ALA A 384 15.18 -4.29 -1.59
CA ALA A 384 15.65 -5.54 -1.02
C ALA A 384 15.68 -5.52 0.53
N ARG A 385 15.45 -4.39 1.21
CA ARG A 385 15.46 -4.23 2.67
C ARG A 385 14.11 -3.76 3.24
N PRO A 386 13.05 -4.60 3.17
CA PRO A 386 11.71 -4.25 3.66
C PRO A 386 11.67 -3.84 5.14
N GLU A 387 12.59 -4.32 5.96
CA GLU A 387 12.76 -3.92 7.37
C GLU A 387 13.03 -2.41 7.54
N LEU A 388 13.75 -1.79 6.61
CA LEU A 388 14.03 -0.34 6.64
C LEU A 388 12.74 0.47 6.43
N TYR A 389 11.92 0.10 5.46
CA TYR A 389 10.59 0.71 5.27
C TYR A 389 9.65 0.47 6.46
N SER A 390 9.79 -0.68 7.12
CA SER A 390 9.01 -1.02 8.31
C SER A 390 9.32 -0.08 9.47
N ILE A 391 10.60 0.26 9.68
CA ILE A 391 11.06 1.22 10.68
C ILE A 391 10.41 2.59 10.45
N ILE A 392 10.55 3.18 9.25
CA ILE A 392 9.93 4.47 8.91
C ILE A 392 8.42 4.42 9.13
N ARG A 393 7.75 3.40 8.57
CA ARG A 393 6.29 3.30 8.63
C ARG A 393 5.77 3.21 10.07
N ARG A 394 6.44 2.43 10.93
CA ARG A 394 5.98 2.15 12.29
C ARG A 394 6.41 3.18 13.30
N LEU A 395 7.66 3.63 13.23
CA LEU A 395 8.25 4.50 14.25
C LEU A 395 8.17 5.99 13.89
N LEU A 396 7.95 6.33 12.62
CA LEU A 396 7.80 7.72 12.17
C LEU A 396 6.37 8.03 11.72
N ARG A 397 5.82 7.28 10.75
CA ARG A 397 4.55 7.63 10.09
C ARG A 397 3.29 7.24 10.88
N ARG A 398 3.27 6.09 11.57
CA ARG A 398 2.09 5.60 12.32
C ARG A 398 1.87 6.23 13.69
N ASP A 399 2.95 6.64 14.36
CA ASP A 399 2.90 7.26 15.69
C ASP A 399 3.91 8.42 15.77
N PRO A 400 3.67 9.52 15.02
CA PRO A 400 4.61 10.64 14.94
C PRO A 400 4.86 11.31 16.30
N MET A 401 3.85 11.30 17.18
CA MET A 401 3.95 11.88 18.52
C MET A 401 4.93 11.11 19.41
N ARG A 402 4.97 9.78 19.31
CA ARG A 402 6.00 8.98 19.97
C ARG A 402 7.39 9.23 19.38
N ALA A 403 7.50 9.47 18.07
CA ALA A 403 8.78 9.79 17.41
C ALA A 403 9.44 11.06 17.97
N LEU A 404 8.65 11.97 18.58
CA LEU A 404 9.16 13.14 19.31
C LEU A 404 9.88 12.77 20.63
N GLY A 405 9.91 11.50 21.05
CA GLY A 405 10.58 11.05 22.27
C GLY A 405 9.79 11.33 23.55
N TYR A 406 8.45 11.33 23.48
CA TYR A 406 7.59 11.46 24.66
C TYR A 406 7.41 10.09 25.33
N ALA A 407 8.42 9.66 26.09
CA ALA A 407 8.30 8.57 27.06
C ALA A 407 8.39 9.18 28.47
N SER A 408 7.25 9.18 29.17
CA SER A 408 7.18 9.61 30.57
C SER A 408 7.73 8.50 31.45
N LEU A 409 9.02 8.56 31.78
CA LEU A 409 9.60 8.03 33.01
C LEU A 409 10.95 8.69 33.19
N LYS A 410 11.06 9.60 34.17
CA LYS A 410 12.36 10.04 34.68
C LYS A 410 12.94 8.86 35.46
N PRO A 411 14.09 8.28 35.08
CA PRO A 411 14.83 7.45 36.03
C PRO A 411 15.30 8.39 37.14
N SER A 412 14.92 8.11 38.37
CA SER A 412 15.50 8.79 39.53
C SER A 412 16.94 8.30 39.70
N LEU A 413 17.90 8.97 39.07
CA LEU A 413 19.32 8.76 39.34
C LEU A 413 19.62 9.24 40.77
N LYS A 414 19.52 8.34 41.75
CA LYS A 414 20.18 8.53 43.04
C LYS A 414 21.66 8.18 42.86
N LYS A 415 22.51 8.91 43.58
CA LYS A 415 23.97 8.82 43.56
C LYS A 415 24.47 7.37 43.52
N ILE A 416 25.49 7.17 42.69
CA ILE A 416 26.37 6.01 42.59
C ILE A 416 26.68 5.48 43.99
N VAL A 417 26.23 4.26 44.27
CA VAL A 417 26.79 3.42 45.32
C VAL A 417 27.61 2.38 44.58
N GLU A 418 28.93 2.57 44.57
CA GLU A 418 29.87 1.55 44.13
C GLU A 418 29.72 0.34 45.06
N SER A 419 29.48 -0.85 44.50
CA SER A 419 29.50 -2.09 45.25
C SER A 419 30.95 -2.47 45.59
N ALA A 420 31.13 -3.35 46.58
CA ALA A 420 32.44 -3.89 46.95
C ALA A 420 33.15 -4.66 45.82
N ASP A 421 32.41 -5.02 44.74
CA ASP A 421 32.88 -5.83 43.62
C ASP A 421 33.12 -5.02 42.32
N GLY A 422 32.83 -3.70 42.31
CA GLY A 422 33.11 -2.81 41.17
C GLY A 422 32.06 -2.79 40.05
N HIS A 423 31.04 -3.67 40.06
CA HIS A 423 29.96 -3.69 39.06
C HIS A 423 28.77 -2.77 39.41
N PRO A 424 28.18 -2.04 38.43
CA PRO A 424 26.93 -1.31 38.64
C PRO A 424 25.74 -2.23 38.94
N HIS A 425 24.84 -1.80 39.84
CA HIS A 425 23.62 -2.54 40.20
C HIS A 425 22.38 -2.20 39.36
N GLU A 426 22.34 -1.05 38.70
CA GLU A 426 21.18 -0.63 37.90
C GLU A 426 21.42 -0.89 36.41
N VAL A 427 20.55 -1.68 35.77
CA VAL A 427 20.59 -1.88 34.31
C VAL A 427 20.45 -0.58 33.53
N GLY A 428 19.79 0.43 34.10
CA GLY A 428 19.71 1.79 33.54
C GLY A 428 21.07 2.42 33.26
N LEU A 429 22.02 2.25 34.17
CA LEU A 429 23.36 2.84 34.05
C LEU A 429 24.19 2.10 32.99
N VAL A 430 24.24 0.78 33.06
CA VAL A 430 25.00 -0.01 32.06
C VAL A 430 24.38 0.13 30.69
N ALA A 431 23.05 0.04 30.57
CA ALA A 431 22.33 0.26 29.31
C ALA A 431 22.60 1.63 28.70
N ALA A 432 22.88 2.67 29.50
CA ALA A 432 23.26 3.99 28.98
C ALA A 432 24.71 4.05 28.47
N LEU A 433 25.62 3.24 29.05
CA LEU A 433 27.03 3.16 28.68
C LEU A 433 27.31 2.22 27.50
N ARG A 434 26.34 1.39 27.11
CA ARG A 434 26.47 0.46 25.96
C ARG A 434 26.75 1.21 24.67
N ASN A 435 27.75 0.73 23.94
CA ASN A 435 28.18 1.29 22.65
C ASN A 435 28.32 0.23 21.54
N GLY A 436 27.69 -0.94 21.72
CA GLY A 436 27.57 -1.95 20.67
C GLY A 436 26.70 -1.49 19.51
N GLU A 437 26.84 -2.14 18.35
CA GLU A 437 26.01 -1.86 17.18
C GLU A 437 24.56 -2.33 17.38
N VAL A 438 24.42 -3.52 17.93
CA VAL A 438 23.15 -4.18 18.22
C VAL A 438 22.80 -4.04 19.69
N LEU A 439 23.74 -4.36 20.59
CA LEU A 439 23.63 -4.11 22.02
C LEU A 439 24.07 -2.67 22.33
N GLY A 440 23.29 -1.71 21.84
CA GLY A 440 23.56 -0.29 21.97
C GLY A 440 22.87 0.36 23.17
N SER A 441 23.02 1.68 23.30
CA SER A 441 22.38 2.45 24.37
C SER A 441 20.86 2.22 24.43
N GLN A 442 20.30 2.15 25.65
CA GLN A 442 18.88 1.87 25.93
C GLN A 442 18.37 0.47 25.53
N THR A 443 19.28 -0.47 25.25
CA THR A 443 18.93 -1.86 24.98
C THR A 443 19.33 -2.77 26.14
N VAL A 444 18.55 -3.82 26.34
CA VAL A 444 18.75 -4.82 27.40
C VAL A 444 18.56 -6.24 26.86
N LEU A 445 19.23 -7.21 27.47
CA LEU A 445 19.04 -8.63 27.20
C LEU A 445 18.10 -9.19 28.24
N LYS A 446 16.94 -9.70 27.82
CA LYS A 446 15.97 -10.32 28.73
C LYS A 446 15.91 -11.82 28.47
N SER A 447 15.88 -12.62 29.54
CA SER A 447 15.63 -14.05 29.44
C SER A 447 14.26 -14.32 28.79
N ASP A 448 14.24 -15.20 27.79
CA ASP A 448 13.00 -15.73 27.22
C ASP A 448 12.35 -16.78 28.13
N HIS A 449 13.15 -17.45 28.97
CA HIS A 449 12.66 -18.36 29.99
C HIS A 449 12.18 -17.54 31.19
N CYS A 450 10.87 -17.36 31.27
CA CYS A 450 10.19 -16.79 32.43
C CYS A 450 9.18 -17.80 33.01
N PRO A 451 8.85 -17.73 34.30
CA PRO A 451 7.95 -18.69 34.95
C PRO A 451 6.58 -18.86 34.27
N GLY A 452 6.05 -17.78 33.67
CA GLY A 452 4.79 -17.81 32.90
C GLY A 452 4.89 -18.40 31.49
N CYS A 453 6.06 -18.90 31.06
CA CYS A 453 6.24 -19.42 29.71
C CYS A 453 5.54 -20.76 29.48
N GLN A 454 5.37 -21.59 30.51
CA GLN A 454 4.70 -22.89 30.44
C GLN A 454 3.20 -22.75 30.71
N ASN A 455 2.39 -23.20 29.78
CA ASN A 455 0.96 -23.35 29.99
C ASN A 455 0.69 -24.61 30.82
N VAL A 456 0.01 -24.42 31.96
CA VAL A 456 -0.36 -25.50 32.89
C VAL A 456 -1.37 -26.48 32.29
N SER A 457 -2.12 -26.09 31.26
CA SER A 457 -3.15 -26.92 30.63
C SER A 457 -2.59 -27.95 29.62
N LEU A 458 -1.30 -27.92 29.32
CA LEU A 458 -0.68 -28.89 28.42
C LEU A 458 -0.34 -30.19 29.17
N PRO A 459 -0.66 -31.36 28.59
CA PRO A 459 -0.52 -32.65 29.27
C PRO A 459 0.93 -33.10 29.42
N GLU A 460 1.79 -32.72 28.48
CA GLU A 460 3.20 -33.09 28.47
C GLU A 460 4.09 -31.91 28.85
N ARG A 461 5.13 -32.19 29.64
CA ARG A 461 6.17 -31.22 30.00
C ARG A 461 7.53 -31.82 29.67
N VAL A 462 8.31 -31.08 28.88
CA VAL A 462 9.70 -31.40 28.57
C VAL A 462 10.57 -30.35 29.24
N GLU A 463 11.48 -30.79 30.11
CA GLU A 463 12.37 -29.89 30.85
C GLU A 463 13.21 -29.03 29.88
N GLY A 464 13.27 -27.73 30.14
CA GLY A 464 13.95 -26.77 29.27
C GLY A 464 13.22 -26.44 27.96
N ALA A 465 12.08 -27.08 27.65
CA ALA A 465 11.32 -26.90 26.42
C ALA A 465 9.84 -26.57 26.70
N PRO A 466 9.53 -25.31 27.09
CA PRO A 466 8.19 -24.93 27.50
C PRO A 466 7.20 -25.07 26.35
N ASN A 467 5.94 -25.37 26.67
CA ASN A 467 4.85 -25.50 25.69
C ASN A 467 5.08 -26.52 24.56
N PHE A 468 5.97 -27.49 24.78
CA PHE A 468 6.15 -28.62 23.87
C PHE A 468 4.83 -29.39 23.70
N ARG A 469 4.49 -29.70 22.45
CA ARG A 469 3.29 -30.47 22.09
C ARG A 469 3.41 -31.09 20.70
N GLU A 470 2.75 -32.22 20.52
CA GLU A 470 2.53 -32.89 19.23
C GLU A 470 1.16 -32.53 18.65
N VAL A 471 1.06 -32.39 17.34
CA VAL A 471 -0.22 -32.22 16.65
C VAL A 471 -0.83 -33.61 16.36
N PRO A 472 -2.06 -33.89 16.80
CA PRO A 472 -2.67 -35.21 16.60
C PRO A 472 -2.68 -35.67 15.13
N ALA A 473 -2.16 -36.88 14.89
CA ALA A 473 -2.02 -37.55 13.59
C ALA A 473 -1.01 -36.93 12.60
N PHE A 474 -0.17 -35.99 13.04
CA PHE A 474 0.88 -35.41 12.19
C PHE A 474 2.24 -35.47 12.91
N PRO A 475 3.36 -35.73 12.20
CA PRO A 475 4.71 -35.61 12.75
C PRO A 475 5.13 -34.13 12.84
N VAL A 476 4.28 -33.31 13.47
CA VAL A 476 4.41 -31.85 13.59
C VAL A 476 4.31 -31.49 15.07
N TYR A 477 5.28 -30.71 15.54
CA TYR A 477 5.44 -30.35 16.95
C TYR A 477 5.55 -28.83 17.10
N GLY A 478 5.05 -28.31 18.20
CA GLY A 478 5.19 -26.91 18.58
C GLY A 478 5.85 -26.76 19.93
N VAL A 479 6.73 -25.77 20.09
CA VAL A 479 7.42 -25.49 21.36
C VAL A 479 7.65 -23.97 21.53
N ALA A 480 7.75 -23.49 22.77
CA ALA A 480 8.31 -22.16 23.06
C ALA A 480 9.82 -22.15 22.83
N ASN A 481 10.50 -21.01 23.02
CA ASN A 481 11.94 -20.97 22.81
C ASN A 481 12.65 -21.84 23.87
N PRO A 482 13.28 -22.97 23.51
CA PRO A 482 13.84 -23.89 24.49
C PRO A 482 15.26 -23.48 24.93
N THR A 483 15.76 -24.05 26.03
CA THR A 483 17.20 -24.07 26.33
C THR A 483 17.91 -25.08 25.42
N ILE A 484 19.25 -25.03 25.33
CA ILE A 484 20.01 -26.01 24.54
C ILE A 484 19.73 -27.45 25.01
N ASP A 485 19.65 -27.68 26.32
CA ASP A 485 19.27 -28.98 26.88
C ASP A 485 17.81 -29.34 26.58
N GLY A 486 16.92 -28.35 26.57
CA GLY A 486 15.54 -28.52 26.13
C GLY A 486 15.44 -28.99 24.67
N ILE A 487 16.27 -28.46 23.78
CA ILE A 487 16.35 -28.92 22.38
C ILE A 487 16.75 -30.39 22.33
N ARG A 488 17.79 -30.79 23.07
CA ARG A 488 18.22 -32.19 23.16
C ARG A 488 17.12 -33.10 23.71
N SER A 489 16.39 -32.65 24.73
CA SER A 489 15.27 -33.38 25.32
C SER A 489 14.12 -33.57 24.32
N VAL A 490 13.78 -32.54 23.54
CA VAL A 490 12.78 -32.62 22.47
C VAL A 490 13.20 -33.62 21.39
N ILE A 491 14.44 -33.56 20.92
CA ILE A 491 14.97 -34.49 19.89
C ILE A 491 14.88 -35.94 20.38
N ARG A 492 15.28 -36.21 21.63
CA ARG A 492 15.14 -37.55 22.24
C ARG A 492 13.69 -37.99 22.33
N ARG A 493 12.78 -37.09 22.74
CA ARG A 493 11.35 -37.36 22.88
C ARG A 493 10.66 -37.68 21.55
N ILE A 494 11.12 -37.10 20.45
CA ILE A 494 10.65 -37.40 19.08
C ILE A 494 11.21 -38.75 18.56
N GLY A 495 12.14 -39.38 19.29
CA GLY A 495 12.77 -40.65 18.88
C GLY A 495 13.88 -40.46 17.85
N SER A 496 14.57 -39.31 17.89
CA SER A 496 15.55 -38.87 16.90
C SER A 496 17.00 -38.86 17.45
N SER A 497 17.44 -39.96 18.06
CA SER A 497 18.85 -40.16 18.47
C SER A 497 19.76 -40.44 17.24
N LYS A 498 21.07 -40.73 17.44
CA LYS A 498 22.00 -41.06 16.33
C LYS A 498 21.43 -42.20 15.47
N GLY A 499 21.04 -41.89 14.21
CA GLY A 499 20.39 -42.82 13.28
C GLY A 499 18.86 -42.93 13.39
N GLY A 500 18.21 -42.09 14.20
CA GLY A 500 16.76 -42.02 14.38
C GLY A 500 16.05 -41.15 13.33
N ARG A 501 14.79 -40.81 13.60
CA ARG A 501 13.95 -40.00 12.71
C ARG A 501 14.60 -38.62 12.42
N PRO A 502 14.62 -38.13 11.16
CA PRO A 502 15.10 -36.77 10.87
C PRO A 502 14.20 -35.69 11.47
N VAL A 503 14.78 -34.60 11.99
CA VAL A 503 14.07 -33.46 12.56
C VAL A 503 14.37 -32.20 11.76
N PHE A 504 13.34 -31.50 11.30
CA PHE A 504 13.48 -30.18 10.67
C PHE A 504 12.93 -29.09 11.60
N TRP A 505 13.84 -28.37 12.23
CA TRP A 505 13.54 -27.33 13.22
C TRP A 505 13.37 -25.95 12.57
N HIS A 506 12.21 -25.35 12.76
CA HIS A 506 11.81 -24.06 12.21
C HIS A 506 11.70 -23.02 13.33
N ASN A 507 12.65 -22.07 13.36
CA ASN A 507 12.57 -20.92 14.25
C ASN A 507 11.83 -19.77 13.56
N MET A 508 10.65 -19.45 14.08
CA MET A 508 9.71 -18.51 13.47
C MET A 508 9.93 -17.04 13.89
N ARG A 509 11.07 -16.72 14.53
CA ARG A 509 11.32 -15.42 15.16
C ARG A 509 12.06 -14.45 14.25
N GLU A 510 11.53 -13.22 14.15
CA GLU A 510 12.25 -12.10 13.55
C GLU A 510 13.13 -11.35 14.57
N GLU A 511 12.95 -11.59 15.86
CA GLU A 511 13.77 -10.96 16.90
C GLU A 511 15.14 -11.67 17.02
N PRO A 512 16.27 -10.94 17.18
CA PRO A 512 17.57 -11.57 17.42
C PRO A 512 17.60 -12.21 18.81
N VAL A 513 18.03 -13.47 18.84
CA VAL A 513 18.17 -14.30 20.04
C VAL A 513 19.64 -14.70 20.21
N ILE A 514 20.10 -14.77 21.46
CA ILE A 514 21.43 -15.27 21.81
C ILE A 514 21.32 -16.28 22.96
N TYR A 515 22.12 -17.33 22.97
CA TYR A 515 22.19 -18.27 24.08
C TYR A 515 23.39 -17.92 24.98
N ILE A 516 23.12 -17.67 26.26
CA ILE A 516 24.13 -17.46 27.31
C ILE A 516 24.01 -18.62 28.29
N ASN A 517 25.09 -19.37 28.51
CA ASN A 517 25.12 -20.52 29.42
C ASN A 517 23.99 -21.53 29.11
N GLY A 518 23.71 -21.76 27.83
CA GLY A 518 22.66 -22.66 27.36
C GLY A 518 21.22 -22.13 27.46
N LYS A 519 21.00 -20.92 28.01
CA LYS A 519 19.68 -20.29 28.14
C LYS A 519 19.47 -19.20 27.09
N PRO A 520 18.26 -19.07 26.49
CA PRO A 520 18.00 -18.08 25.47
C PRO A 520 17.65 -16.69 26.05
N PHE A 521 18.27 -15.66 25.49
CA PHE A 521 18.04 -14.24 25.76
C PHE A 521 17.65 -13.50 24.48
N VAL A 522 16.76 -12.52 24.62
CA VAL A 522 16.28 -11.67 23.52
C VAL A 522 16.57 -10.21 23.80
N LEU A 523 16.89 -9.46 22.75
CA LEU A 523 17.09 -8.03 22.83
C LEU A 523 15.77 -7.27 23.07
N ARG A 524 15.80 -6.26 23.95
CA ARG A 524 14.67 -5.42 24.35
C ARG A 524 15.07 -3.96 24.49
N GLU A 525 14.09 -3.06 24.47
CA GLU A 525 14.28 -1.67 24.92
C GLU A 525 14.12 -1.59 26.43
N ILE A 526 14.98 -0.82 27.10
CA ILE A 526 14.90 -0.61 28.55
C ILE A 526 13.59 0.03 29.00
N GLU A 527 13.00 0.90 28.17
CA GLU A 527 11.70 1.53 28.46
C GLU A 527 10.53 0.53 28.36
N ARG A 528 10.73 -0.62 27.70
CA ARG A 528 9.70 -1.61 27.38
C ARG A 528 10.23 -3.04 27.41
N PRO A 529 10.75 -3.51 28.55
CA PRO A 529 11.38 -4.84 28.65
C PRO A 529 10.41 -5.99 28.33
N TYR A 530 9.11 -5.77 28.54
CA TYR A 530 8.04 -6.74 28.26
C TYR A 530 7.55 -6.77 26.80
N LYS A 531 8.00 -5.86 25.92
CA LYS A 531 7.48 -5.77 24.54
C LYS A 531 8.53 -6.13 23.50
N ASN A 532 8.08 -6.84 22.45
CA ASN A 532 8.87 -7.06 21.24
C ASN A 532 9.18 -5.72 20.56
N MET A 533 10.42 -5.58 20.09
CA MET A 533 10.86 -4.43 19.30
C MET A 533 10.28 -4.53 17.89
N LEU A 534 9.83 -3.41 17.34
CA LEU A 534 8.96 -3.41 16.15
C LEU A 534 9.70 -3.27 14.81
N GLU A 535 11.01 -3.02 14.87
CA GLU A 535 11.88 -2.67 13.73
C GLU A 535 12.31 -3.84 12.86
N TYR A 536 12.22 -5.08 13.38
CA TYR A 536 12.61 -6.28 12.63
C TYR A 536 11.55 -6.72 11.62
N SER A 537 10.43 -6.01 11.54
CA SER A 537 9.32 -6.55 10.78
C SER A 537 9.59 -6.60 9.30
N GLY A 538 9.59 -7.84 8.81
CA GLY A 538 9.81 -8.17 7.42
C GLY A 538 11.27 -8.40 7.04
N ILE A 539 12.20 -8.37 8.00
CA ILE A 539 13.60 -8.76 7.83
C ILE A 539 13.71 -10.18 7.26
N ASP A 540 14.73 -10.44 6.45
CA ASP A 540 15.02 -11.78 5.93
C ASP A 540 15.85 -12.63 6.91
N CYS A 541 15.97 -13.92 6.61
CA CYS A 541 16.70 -14.89 7.42
C CYS A 541 18.16 -14.45 7.63
N GLU A 542 18.89 -14.20 6.53
CA GLU A 542 20.32 -13.96 6.58
C GLU A 542 20.68 -12.71 7.39
N ARG A 543 19.87 -11.64 7.33
CA ARG A 543 20.12 -10.42 8.12
C ARG A 543 19.85 -10.60 9.59
N VAL A 544 18.85 -11.39 9.98
CA VAL A 544 18.63 -11.71 11.40
C VAL A 544 19.84 -12.49 11.92
N GLU A 545 20.33 -13.48 11.19
CA GLU A 545 21.50 -14.27 11.60
C GLU A 545 22.78 -13.41 11.68
N ARG A 546 23.01 -12.51 10.70
CA ARG A 546 24.12 -11.54 10.78
C ARG A 546 23.98 -10.56 11.94
N MET A 547 22.76 -10.16 12.29
CA MET A 547 22.50 -9.34 13.47
C MET A 547 22.75 -10.10 14.78
N GLU A 548 22.39 -11.39 14.85
CA GLU A 548 22.70 -12.26 15.99
C GLU A 548 24.22 -12.46 16.15
N ALA A 549 24.96 -12.58 15.05
CA ALA A 549 26.43 -12.62 15.07
C ALA A 549 27.04 -11.31 15.60
N ARG A 550 26.57 -10.15 15.14
CA ARG A 550 27.01 -8.84 15.66
C ARG A 550 26.64 -8.64 17.13
N LEU A 551 25.45 -9.11 17.54
CA LEU A 551 25.03 -9.11 18.95
C LEU A 551 25.98 -9.94 19.82
N LYS A 552 26.42 -11.11 19.35
CA LYS A 552 27.43 -11.93 20.02
C LYS A 552 28.74 -11.16 20.21
N GLU A 553 29.22 -10.49 19.16
CA GLU A 553 30.45 -9.67 19.24
C GLU A 553 30.33 -8.50 20.22
N ASP A 554 29.18 -7.81 20.24
CA ASP A 554 28.92 -6.72 21.18
C ASP A 554 28.93 -7.21 22.64
N ILE A 555 28.33 -8.38 22.91
CA ILE A 555 28.29 -8.98 24.25
C ILE A 555 29.71 -9.33 24.72
N LEU A 556 30.53 -9.95 23.86
CA LEU A 556 31.92 -10.29 24.20
C LEU A 556 32.73 -9.03 24.51
N ARG A 557 32.59 -7.97 23.70
CA ARG A 557 33.29 -6.70 23.89
C ARG A 557 32.84 -5.97 25.16
N GLU A 558 31.55 -6.02 25.51
CA GLU A 558 31.06 -5.45 26.76
C GLU A 558 31.57 -6.27 27.97
N ALA A 559 31.56 -7.60 27.86
CA ALA A 559 32.03 -8.48 28.92
C ALA A 559 33.52 -8.30 29.24
N GLU A 560 34.36 -8.02 28.25
CA GLU A 560 35.78 -7.65 28.47
C GLU A 560 35.95 -6.43 29.39
N ARG A 561 34.97 -5.51 29.42
CA ARG A 561 35.00 -4.32 30.29
C ARG A 561 34.54 -4.59 31.72
N TYR A 562 33.88 -5.72 31.94
CA TYR A 562 33.25 -6.09 33.21
C TYR A 562 33.72 -7.48 33.69
N ASP A 563 35.00 -7.79 33.51
CA ASP A 563 35.67 -9.02 33.97
C ASP A 563 34.97 -10.32 33.51
N GLY A 564 34.57 -10.36 32.23
CA GLY A 564 33.92 -11.51 31.63
C GLY A 564 32.46 -11.70 32.05
N ALA A 565 31.79 -10.65 32.51
CA ALA A 565 30.37 -10.68 32.88
C ALA A 565 29.53 -9.74 32.01
N ILE A 566 28.28 -10.12 31.73
CA ILE A 566 27.29 -9.32 31.01
C ILE A 566 26.03 -9.14 31.86
N MET A 567 25.45 -7.93 31.87
CA MET A 567 24.20 -7.72 32.58
C MET A 567 22.98 -8.08 31.73
N VAL A 568 22.14 -8.93 32.31
CA VAL A 568 20.88 -9.44 31.76
C VAL A 568 19.72 -9.18 32.71
N ILE A 569 18.50 -9.35 32.20
CA ILE A 569 17.26 -9.23 32.94
C ILE A 569 16.57 -10.59 33.00
N HIS A 570 16.26 -11.04 34.22
CA HIS A 570 15.44 -12.21 34.50
C HIS A 570 14.04 -11.80 34.96
N GLU A 571 13.13 -12.76 35.01
CA GLU A 571 11.75 -12.55 35.45
C GLU A 571 11.40 -13.57 36.54
N THR A 572 10.84 -13.10 37.65
CA THR A 572 10.39 -13.91 38.79
C THR A 572 9.00 -14.51 38.55
N ASP A 573 8.58 -15.40 39.45
CA ASP A 573 7.28 -16.10 39.36
C ASP A 573 6.07 -15.14 39.41
N ASP A 574 6.23 -13.99 40.07
CA ASP A 574 5.24 -12.92 40.16
C ASP A 574 5.30 -11.91 38.99
N GLY A 575 6.14 -12.17 37.98
CA GLY A 575 6.26 -11.35 36.77
C GLY A 575 7.08 -10.06 36.93
N GLN A 576 7.75 -9.90 38.07
CA GLN A 576 8.70 -8.81 38.29
C GLN A 576 10.02 -9.13 37.57
N ILE A 577 10.70 -8.09 37.09
CA ILE A 577 12.01 -8.24 36.46
C ILE A 577 13.11 -7.87 37.45
N PHE A 578 14.26 -8.54 37.36
CA PHE A 578 15.45 -8.20 38.12
C PHE A 578 16.70 -8.33 37.27
N ASP A 579 17.70 -7.52 37.61
CA ASP A 579 18.97 -7.44 36.90
C ASP A 579 19.96 -8.46 37.49
N ALA A 580 20.72 -9.13 36.64
CA ALA A 580 21.75 -10.09 37.05
C ALA A 580 22.98 -10.01 36.14
N TRP A 581 24.16 -10.22 36.73
CA TRP A 581 25.40 -10.40 35.99
C TRP A 581 25.61 -11.88 35.70
N GLU A 582 25.76 -12.22 34.42
CA GLU A 582 26.04 -13.57 33.95
C GLU A 582 27.47 -13.63 33.40
N HIS A 583 28.25 -14.62 33.82
CA HIS A 583 29.58 -14.84 33.24
C HIS A 583 29.46 -15.38 31.81
N VAL A 584 30.24 -14.80 30.90
CA VAL A 584 30.27 -15.15 29.48
C VAL A 584 31.70 -15.31 28.97
N ASN A 585 31.90 -16.30 28.13
CA ASN A 585 33.11 -16.50 27.33
C ASN A 585 32.72 -16.95 25.91
N SER A 586 33.72 -17.20 25.05
CA SER A 586 33.46 -17.60 23.67
C SER A 586 32.68 -18.92 23.52
N ASP A 587 32.82 -19.84 24.48
CA ASP A 587 32.17 -21.16 24.43
C ASP A 587 30.76 -21.14 25.03
N SER A 588 30.52 -20.26 26.01
CA SER A 588 29.24 -20.16 26.71
C SER A 588 28.22 -19.25 26.00
N LEU A 589 28.66 -18.56 24.93
CA LEU A 589 27.85 -17.64 24.12
C LEU A 589 27.66 -18.17 22.70
N GLN A 590 26.43 -18.52 22.32
CA GLN A 590 26.13 -19.10 21.01
C GLN A 590 24.92 -18.43 20.33
N THR A 591 25.00 -18.21 19.02
CA THR A 591 23.83 -17.86 18.20
C THR A 591 22.95 -19.10 17.96
N PRO A 592 21.65 -18.94 17.65
CA PRO A 592 20.81 -20.06 17.27
C PRO A 592 21.41 -20.91 16.15
N LEU A 593 21.98 -20.29 15.12
CA LEU A 593 22.63 -21.00 14.02
C LEU A 593 23.81 -21.85 14.50
N GLU A 594 24.65 -21.31 15.39
CA GLU A 594 25.77 -22.06 16.00
C GLU A 594 25.26 -23.23 16.85
N VAL A 595 24.21 -23.04 17.66
CA VAL A 595 23.62 -24.11 18.49
C VAL A 595 23.19 -25.29 17.63
N PHE A 596 22.44 -25.04 16.56
CA PHE A 596 21.95 -26.13 15.70
C PHE A 596 23.06 -26.76 14.86
N LYS A 597 24.06 -26.00 14.40
CA LYS A 597 25.26 -26.57 13.76
C LYS A 597 26.02 -27.51 14.70
N CYS A 598 26.22 -27.11 15.96
CA CYS A 598 26.85 -27.99 16.95
C CYS A 598 26.04 -29.28 17.17
N LEU A 599 24.71 -29.23 17.16
CA LEU A 599 23.87 -30.43 17.26
C LEU A 599 23.97 -31.33 16.02
N GLU A 600 24.09 -30.75 14.82
CA GLU A 600 24.36 -31.50 13.58
C GLU A 600 25.74 -32.19 13.66
N ASP A 601 26.77 -31.46 14.08
CA ASP A 601 28.15 -31.98 14.26
C ASP A 601 28.23 -33.08 15.34
N ASP A 602 27.41 -32.98 16.41
CA ASP A 602 27.27 -34.00 17.45
C ASP A 602 26.63 -35.32 16.91
N GLY A 603 26.12 -35.31 15.67
CA GLY A 603 25.53 -36.44 14.96
C GLY A 603 24.03 -36.60 15.15
N PHE A 604 23.32 -35.56 15.59
CA PHE A 604 21.86 -35.57 15.59
C PHE A 604 21.34 -35.36 14.15
N PRO A 605 20.32 -36.11 13.69
CA PRO A 605 19.73 -35.95 12.36
C PRO A 605 18.79 -34.74 12.32
N ILE A 606 19.32 -33.55 12.61
CA ILE A 606 18.56 -32.30 12.67
C ILE A 606 18.93 -31.39 11.48
N LYS A 607 17.97 -30.59 11.02
CA LYS A 607 18.18 -29.48 10.09
C LYS A 607 17.55 -28.24 10.67
N TYR A 608 18.21 -27.10 10.57
CA TYR A 608 17.71 -25.82 11.05
C TYR A 608 17.24 -24.90 9.91
N ALA A 609 16.11 -24.22 10.11
CA ALA A 609 15.65 -23.13 9.26
C ALA A 609 15.13 -21.96 10.11
N ARG A 610 15.56 -20.73 9.77
CA ARG A 610 15.02 -19.49 10.31
C ARG A 610 13.98 -18.92 9.36
N VAL A 611 12.75 -18.75 9.84
CA VAL A 611 11.62 -18.16 9.09
C VAL A 611 11.09 -16.96 9.87
N PRO A 612 11.65 -15.75 9.69
CA PRO A 612 11.37 -14.60 10.54
C PRO A 612 9.95 -14.03 10.32
N ILE A 613 8.97 -14.48 11.12
CA ILE A 613 7.59 -13.99 11.06
C ILE A 613 7.35 -12.91 12.12
N THR A 614 6.71 -11.82 11.69
CA THR A 614 6.31 -10.73 12.58
C THR A 614 5.29 -11.15 13.64
N ASP A 615 5.63 -10.86 14.90
CA ASP A 615 4.79 -11.23 16.02
C ASP A 615 3.41 -10.56 15.97
N GLY A 616 2.37 -11.38 16.17
CA GLY A 616 0.98 -10.94 16.13
C GLY A 616 0.44 -10.50 14.76
N LYS A 617 1.22 -10.62 13.68
CA LYS A 617 0.77 -10.40 12.29
C LYS A 617 0.45 -11.73 11.60
N ALA A 618 -0.11 -11.66 10.39
CA ALA A 618 -0.19 -12.81 9.49
C ALA A 618 1.15 -12.98 8.73
N PRO A 619 1.55 -14.22 8.38
CA PRO A 619 2.72 -14.48 7.52
C PRO A 619 2.61 -13.76 6.16
N LYS A 620 3.76 -13.33 5.62
CA LYS A 620 3.87 -12.90 4.22
C LYS A 620 3.72 -14.10 3.28
N SER A 621 3.42 -13.85 2.01
CA SER A 621 3.28 -14.92 1.02
C SER A 621 4.57 -15.73 0.86
N SER A 622 5.73 -15.06 0.84
CA SER A 622 7.06 -15.69 0.84
C SER A 622 7.32 -16.60 2.05
N ASP A 623 6.72 -16.31 3.21
CA ASP A 623 6.88 -17.13 4.41
C ASP A 623 6.14 -18.48 4.24
N PHE A 624 4.96 -18.47 3.61
CA PHE A 624 4.24 -19.69 3.24
C PHE A 624 5.06 -20.52 2.24
N ASP A 625 5.64 -19.87 1.23
CA ASP A 625 6.48 -20.53 0.22
C ASP A 625 7.69 -21.21 0.84
N THR A 626 8.40 -20.51 1.73
CA THR A 626 9.57 -21.05 2.43
C THR A 626 9.21 -22.28 3.26
N VAL A 627 8.14 -22.20 4.07
CA VAL A 627 7.71 -23.33 4.90
C VAL A 627 7.22 -24.50 4.03
N ALA A 628 6.43 -24.23 2.99
CA ALA A 628 5.94 -25.27 2.09
C ALA A 628 7.07 -25.98 1.35
N ALA A 629 8.05 -25.24 0.83
CA ALA A 629 9.24 -25.80 0.17
C ALA A 629 10.08 -26.65 1.14
N ASN A 630 10.28 -26.19 2.39
CA ASN A 630 10.98 -26.96 3.42
C ASN A 630 10.30 -28.30 3.73
N ILE A 631 8.96 -28.32 3.74
CA ILE A 631 8.19 -29.54 4.03
C ILE A 631 8.16 -30.47 2.82
N ALA A 632 7.94 -29.93 1.62
CA ALA A 632 7.84 -30.72 0.38
C ALA A 632 9.18 -31.37 -0.01
N SER A 633 10.31 -30.71 0.28
CA SER A 633 11.65 -31.23 0.00
C SER A 633 12.17 -32.23 1.05
N ALA A 634 11.50 -32.36 2.20
CA ALA A 634 11.93 -33.24 3.27
C ALA A 634 11.47 -34.69 3.06
N SER A 635 12.19 -35.65 3.65
CA SER A 635 11.81 -37.07 3.56
C SER A 635 10.48 -37.34 4.27
N LYS A 636 9.77 -38.39 3.84
CA LYS A 636 8.43 -38.75 4.35
C LYS A 636 8.37 -38.86 5.87
N ASP A 637 9.42 -39.41 6.47
CA ASP A 637 9.53 -39.65 7.91
C ASP A 637 9.99 -38.45 8.74
N THR A 638 10.34 -37.32 8.11
CA THR A 638 10.84 -36.14 8.84
C THR A 638 9.78 -35.57 9.81
N ALA A 639 10.20 -35.31 11.05
CA ALA A 639 9.44 -34.57 12.05
C ALA A 639 9.70 -33.06 11.93
N PHE A 640 8.66 -32.25 12.02
CA PHE A 640 8.76 -30.79 11.91
C PHE A 640 8.52 -30.14 13.27
N VAL A 641 9.47 -29.34 13.75
CA VAL A 641 9.34 -28.62 15.03
C VAL A 641 9.27 -27.13 14.75
N PHE A 642 8.24 -26.45 15.26
CA PHE A 642 8.09 -25.01 15.12
C PHE A 642 8.25 -24.32 16.47
N ASN A 643 9.11 -23.30 16.56
CA ASN A 643 9.25 -22.50 17.76
C ASN A 643 9.10 -20.99 17.52
N CYS A 644 8.57 -20.31 18.53
CA CYS A 644 8.58 -18.86 18.66
C CYS A 644 8.78 -18.51 20.14
N GLN A 645 8.71 -17.23 20.53
CA GLN A 645 8.95 -16.81 21.91
C GLN A 645 8.16 -17.66 22.93
N MET A 646 6.83 -17.71 22.81
CA MET A 646 5.96 -18.45 23.76
C MET A 646 5.39 -19.76 23.19
N GLY A 647 5.73 -20.15 21.96
CA GLY A 647 5.16 -21.34 21.33
C GLY A 647 3.68 -21.24 20.94
N ARG A 648 3.10 -20.02 20.94
CA ARG A 648 1.67 -19.75 20.69
C ARG A 648 1.41 -19.32 19.23
N GLY A 649 1.19 -18.04 18.96
CA GLY A 649 0.67 -17.55 17.67
C GLY A 649 1.48 -17.98 16.43
N ARG A 650 2.78 -17.63 16.37
CA ARG A 650 3.66 -17.96 15.22
C ARG A 650 3.87 -19.46 15.07
N THR A 651 4.14 -20.16 16.17
CA THR A 651 4.29 -21.62 16.21
C THR A 651 3.03 -22.36 15.74
N THR A 652 1.85 -22.01 16.26
CA THR A 652 0.59 -22.61 15.82
C THR A 652 0.33 -22.34 14.34
N THR A 653 0.68 -21.15 13.85
CA THR A 653 0.53 -20.84 12.41
C THR A 653 1.45 -21.71 11.55
N GLY A 654 2.72 -21.86 11.93
CA GLY A 654 3.67 -22.76 11.25
C GLY A 654 3.20 -24.22 11.27
N ALA A 655 2.69 -24.69 12.41
CA ALA A 655 2.13 -26.03 12.54
C ALA A 655 0.90 -26.26 11.64
N VAL A 656 -0.04 -25.29 11.57
CA VAL A 656 -1.20 -25.37 10.66
C VAL A 656 -0.75 -25.44 9.20
N ILE A 657 0.19 -24.57 8.79
CA ILE A 657 0.77 -24.61 7.43
C ILE A 657 1.37 -25.99 7.16
N ALA A 658 2.13 -26.54 8.11
CA ALA A 658 2.78 -27.83 7.95
C ALA A 658 1.81 -28.99 7.79
N CYS A 659 0.77 -29.01 8.61
CA CYS A 659 -0.29 -30.02 8.53
C CYS A 659 -1.04 -29.94 7.19
N LEU A 660 -1.33 -28.75 6.68
CA LEU A 660 -2.00 -28.58 5.38
C LEU A 660 -1.12 -29.09 4.23
N VAL A 661 0.17 -28.77 4.22
CA VAL A 661 1.10 -29.26 3.19
C VAL A 661 1.23 -30.78 3.29
N LYS A 662 1.34 -31.34 4.50
CA LYS A 662 1.37 -32.80 4.71
C LYS A 662 0.08 -33.49 4.26
N LEU A 663 -1.09 -32.88 4.49
CA LEU A 663 -2.36 -33.38 3.96
C LEU A 663 -2.34 -33.43 2.43
N ARG A 664 -1.92 -32.35 1.77
CA ARG A 664 -1.81 -32.31 0.30
C ARG A 664 -0.82 -33.36 -0.23
N ILE A 665 0.35 -33.51 0.38
CA ILE A 665 1.34 -34.52 -0.04
C ILE A 665 0.81 -35.95 0.15
N SER A 666 0.02 -36.21 1.20
CA SER A 666 -0.44 -37.56 1.55
C SER A 666 -1.69 -37.99 0.78
N TYR A 667 -2.59 -37.05 0.47
CA TYR A 667 -3.93 -37.35 -0.05
C TYR A 667 -4.25 -36.69 -1.40
N GLY A 668 -3.37 -35.84 -1.93
CA GLY A 668 -3.58 -35.16 -3.21
C GLY A 668 -4.61 -34.02 -3.16
N ARG A 669 -5.26 -33.74 -4.30
CA ARG A 669 -6.32 -32.72 -4.43
C ARG A 669 -7.70 -33.34 -4.62
N PRO A 670 -8.78 -32.70 -4.13
CA PRO A 670 -8.77 -31.54 -3.22
C PRO A 670 -8.33 -31.96 -1.80
N ILE A 671 -7.86 -30.99 -0.99
CA ILE A 671 -7.49 -31.28 0.40
C ILE A 671 -8.75 -31.69 1.17
N LYS A 672 -8.76 -32.93 1.67
CA LYS A 672 -9.84 -33.47 2.52
C LYS A 672 -9.24 -34.09 3.77
N VAL A 673 -9.93 -33.97 4.89
CA VAL A 673 -9.58 -34.64 6.14
C VAL A 673 -10.35 -35.96 6.20
N LEU A 674 -9.65 -37.10 6.28
CA LEU A 674 -10.27 -38.38 6.63
C LEU A 674 -10.64 -38.36 8.12
N LEU A 675 -11.91 -38.60 8.43
CA LEU A 675 -12.38 -38.93 9.77
C LEU A 675 -12.07 -40.42 9.99
N ASP A 676 -11.06 -40.76 10.79
CA ASP A 676 -10.79 -42.16 11.12
C ASP A 676 -11.81 -42.69 12.14
N GLU A 677 -12.42 -43.83 11.81
CA GLU A 677 -13.27 -44.66 12.67
C GLU A 677 -12.45 -45.24 13.84
N VAL A 678 -12.75 -44.81 15.07
CA VAL A 678 -12.17 -45.40 16.27
C VAL A 678 -12.89 -46.72 16.58
N LYS A 679 -12.30 -47.85 16.19
CA LYS A 679 -12.66 -49.19 16.70
C LYS A 679 -12.14 -49.35 18.12
N HIS A 680 -13.04 -49.45 19.10
CA HIS A 680 -12.71 -49.88 20.47
C HIS A 680 -13.05 -51.37 20.62
N GLU A 681 -12.03 -52.22 20.73
CA GLU A 681 -12.16 -53.56 21.30
C GLU A 681 -12.18 -53.45 22.83
N GLN A 682 -13.18 -54.07 23.46
CA GLN A 682 -13.26 -54.23 24.91
C GLN A 682 -12.58 -55.52 25.36
N PRO A 683 -11.97 -55.54 26.55
CA PRO A 683 -11.89 -56.74 27.38
C PRO A 683 -12.67 -56.58 28.69
N ASP A 684 -13.26 -57.71 29.09
CA ASP A 684 -14.24 -57.91 30.16
C ASP A 684 -13.79 -57.61 31.60
N GLY A 685 -14.74 -57.04 32.34
CA GLY A 685 -15.19 -57.32 33.71
C GLY A 685 -14.26 -57.87 34.81
N SER A 686 -14.21 -57.16 35.95
CA SER A 686 -14.85 -57.63 37.21
C SER A 686 -14.72 -56.62 38.38
N SER A 687 -15.88 -56.18 38.88
CA SER A 687 -16.29 -55.93 40.29
C SER A 687 -15.29 -55.46 41.36
N SER A 688 -15.55 -54.30 41.99
CA SER A 688 -16.00 -54.23 43.41
C SER A 688 -16.17 -52.78 43.93
N SER A 689 -17.26 -52.61 44.67
CA SER A 689 -17.91 -51.47 45.37
C SER A 689 -17.08 -50.51 46.26
N GLY A 690 -17.56 -49.26 46.37
CA GLY A 690 -17.40 -48.39 47.55
C GLY A 690 -17.55 -46.88 47.30
N GLU A 691 -18.70 -46.31 47.68
CA GLU A 691 -19.16 -44.90 47.78
C GLU A 691 -18.08 -43.87 48.25
N GLU A 692 -18.08 -42.55 47.95
CA GLU A 692 -19.06 -41.60 47.39
C GLU A 692 -18.33 -40.29 46.94
N SER A 693 -19.04 -39.45 46.17
CA SER A 693 -18.80 -38.05 45.75
C SER A 693 -18.31 -37.78 44.31
N GLU A 694 -19.25 -37.96 43.36
CA GLU A 694 -19.14 -37.48 41.97
C GLU A 694 -19.71 -36.06 41.80
N SER A 695 -18.81 -35.13 41.47
CA SER A 695 -19.02 -34.18 40.38
C SER A 695 -18.81 -34.89 39.05
N ASN A 696 -19.72 -34.75 38.08
CA ASN A 696 -19.46 -34.61 36.62
C ASN A 696 -20.77 -34.77 35.84
N ALA A 697 -21.14 -33.81 34.99
CA ALA A 697 -20.71 -33.78 33.59
C ALA A 697 -21.04 -35.09 32.86
N THR A 698 -22.20 -35.12 32.21
CA THR A 698 -22.53 -36.15 31.22
C THR A 698 -22.46 -35.54 29.83
N ARG A 699 -21.50 -36.04 29.05
CA ARG A 699 -21.49 -35.97 27.58
C ARG A 699 -22.70 -36.73 27.04
N LEU A 700 -23.32 -36.23 25.98
CA LEU A 700 -24.29 -36.97 25.16
C LEU A 700 -23.83 -36.96 23.70
N THR A 701 -23.66 -38.15 23.14
CA THR A 701 -23.48 -38.42 21.71
C THR A 701 -24.78 -38.95 21.10
N SER A 702 -25.09 -38.39 19.93
CA SER A 702 -26.03 -38.70 18.83
C SER A 702 -27.31 -39.55 19.01
N SER A 703 -28.38 -38.93 18.47
CA SER A 703 -29.45 -39.47 17.62
C SER A 703 -30.47 -40.44 18.22
N THR A 704 -31.52 -39.84 18.79
CA THR A 704 -32.90 -40.32 18.59
C THR A 704 -33.78 -39.11 18.30
N VAL A 705 -34.62 -39.23 17.27
CA VAL A 705 -35.61 -38.23 16.86
C VAL A 705 -36.61 -38.04 18.00
N GLU A 706 -36.51 -36.92 18.73
CA GLU A 706 -37.61 -36.42 19.56
C GLU A 706 -37.79 -34.93 19.35
N VAL A 707 -38.97 -34.60 18.82
CA VAL A 707 -39.52 -33.25 18.72
C VAL A 707 -39.63 -32.68 20.13
N ARG A 708 -38.78 -31.71 20.48
CA ARG A 708 -38.98 -30.85 21.66
C ARG A 708 -38.98 -29.38 21.26
N THR A 709 -40.07 -28.74 21.65
CA THR A 709 -40.41 -27.33 21.53
C THR A 709 -39.26 -26.43 21.99
N ARG A 710 -38.73 -25.63 21.05
CA ARG A 710 -37.72 -24.60 21.30
C ARG A 710 -38.32 -23.48 22.16
N THR A 711 -37.82 -23.36 23.38
CA THR A 711 -37.80 -22.09 24.11
C THR A 711 -36.67 -21.23 23.53
N GLU A 712 -36.95 -19.95 23.31
CA GLU A 712 -36.06 -18.96 22.69
C GLU A 712 -34.70 -18.85 23.41
N GLN A 713 -33.63 -19.33 22.78
CA GLN A 713 -32.26 -18.95 23.11
C GLN A 713 -31.71 -18.11 21.96
N GLY A 714 -31.32 -16.87 22.26
CA GLY A 714 -30.81 -15.90 21.28
C GLY A 714 -29.60 -16.44 20.51
N TYR A 715 -29.60 -16.20 19.20
CA TYR A 715 -28.52 -16.60 18.29
C TYR A 715 -27.18 -15.95 18.70
N ALA A 716 -26.15 -16.75 18.96
CA ALA A 716 -24.82 -16.27 19.30
C ALA A 716 -23.95 -16.11 18.04
N PHE A 717 -23.48 -14.89 17.76
CA PHE A 717 -22.63 -14.58 16.60
C PHE A 717 -21.34 -15.42 16.59
N GLY A 718 -21.19 -16.28 15.58
CA GLY A 718 -20.06 -17.18 15.35
C GLY A 718 -19.10 -16.71 14.26
N ILE A 719 -18.08 -17.52 13.98
CA ILE A 719 -17.07 -17.20 12.94
C ILE A 719 -17.72 -17.18 11.54
N ASP A 720 -18.74 -17.99 11.32
CA ASP A 720 -19.45 -18.09 10.06
C ASP A 720 -20.30 -16.86 9.74
N ASP A 721 -20.65 -16.03 10.72
CA ASP A 721 -21.42 -14.80 10.48
C ASP A 721 -20.60 -13.67 9.84
N ILE A 722 -19.28 -13.85 9.69
CA ILE A 722 -18.41 -12.87 9.02
C ILE A 722 -18.53 -13.08 7.50
N LEU A 723 -19.39 -12.31 6.84
CA LEU A 723 -19.69 -12.38 5.40
C LEU A 723 -18.45 -12.40 4.48
N LEU A 724 -17.37 -11.73 4.88
CA LEU A 724 -16.11 -11.74 4.13
C LEU A 724 -15.57 -13.16 3.90
N LEU A 725 -15.75 -14.06 4.87
CA LEU A 725 -15.27 -15.42 4.82
C LEU A 725 -16.04 -16.27 3.81
N TRP A 726 -17.33 -16.01 3.61
CA TRP A 726 -18.11 -16.63 2.54
C TRP A 726 -17.70 -16.10 1.17
N LYS A 727 -17.47 -14.79 1.07
CA LYS A 727 -17.05 -14.16 -0.19
C LYS A 727 -15.75 -14.77 -0.71
N ILE A 728 -14.73 -14.98 0.14
CA ILE A 728 -13.47 -15.58 -0.29
C ILE A 728 -13.62 -17.05 -0.69
N THR A 729 -14.40 -17.86 0.03
CA THR A 729 -14.56 -19.28 -0.32
C THR A 729 -15.27 -19.46 -1.66
N ARG A 730 -16.22 -18.59 -2.00
CA ARG A 730 -16.91 -18.61 -3.29
C ARG A 730 -15.98 -18.36 -4.48
N LEU A 731 -14.84 -17.68 -4.30
CA LEU A 731 -13.89 -17.41 -5.39
C LEU A 731 -13.06 -18.63 -5.82
N PHE A 732 -13.04 -19.69 -5.02
CA PHE A 732 -12.22 -20.88 -5.28
C PHE A 732 -13.10 -22.10 -5.56
N ASP A 733 -12.70 -22.95 -6.51
CA ASP A 733 -13.48 -24.10 -6.96
C ASP A 733 -13.84 -25.06 -5.81
N ASN A 734 -12.86 -25.37 -4.94
CA ASN A 734 -13.02 -26.20 -3.74
C ASN A 734 -12.93 -25.36 -2.45
N GLY A 735 -13.36 -24.10 -2.48
CA GLY A 735 -13.10 -23.14 -1.41
C GLY A 735 -13.76 -23.51 -0.07
N VAL A 736 -14.92 -24.16 -0.11
CA VAL A 736 -15.62 -24.62 1.10
C VAL A 736 -14.88 -25.79 1.72
N GLU A 737 -14.56 -26.82 0.94
CA GLU A 737 -13.81 -28.00 1.38
C GLU A 737 -12.42 -27.63 1.90
N CYS A 738 -11.73 -26.71 1.22
CA CYS A 738 -10.43 -26.20 1.66
C CYS A 738 -10.53 -25.46 3.01
N ARG A 739 -11.62 -24.73 3.24
CA ARG A 739 -11.88 -24.05 4.52
C ARG A 739 -12.24 -25.06 5.61
N GLU A 740 -13.03 -26.07 5.33
CA GLU A 740 -13.36 -27.14 6.28
C GLU A 740 -12.12 -27.93 6.70
N ALA A 741 -11.27 -28.30 5.75
CA ALA A 741 -9.99 -28.95 6.03
C ALA A 741 -9.08 -28.06 6.89
N LEU A 742 -9.02 -26.75 6.58
CA LEU A 742 -8.30 -25.78 7.40
C LEU A 742 -8.85 -25.70 8.82
N ASP A 743 -10.17 -25.61 8.98
CA ASP A 743 -10.82 -25.50 10.29
C ASP A 743 -10.54 -26.73 11.16
N ALA A 744 -10.61 -27.93 10.57
CA ALA A 744 -10.25 -29.17 11.25
C ALA A 744 -8.78 -29.19 11.70
N ILE A 745 -7.86 -28.68 10.87
CA ILE A 745 -6.44 -28.57 11.23
C ILE A 745 -6.21 -27.50 12.31
N ILE A 746 -6.88 -26.36 12.24
CA ILE A 746 -6.83 -25.32 13.28
C ILE A 746 -7.30 -25.90 14.62
N ASP A 747 -8.35 -26.73 14.61
CA ASP A 747 -8.87 -27.38 15.82
C ASP A 747 -7.88 -28.41 16.38
N ARG A 748 -7.22 -29.20 15.53
CA ARG A 748 -6.10 -30.08 15.96
C ARG A 748 -4.90 -29.31 16.52
N CYS A 749 -4.66 -28.07 16.06
CA CYS A 749 -3.58 -27.20 16.53
C CYS A 749 -3.98 -26.28 17.70
N SER A 750 -5.20 -26.43 18.25
CA SER A 750 -5.82 -25.45 19.15
C SER A 750 -5.32 -25.45 20.60
N ALA A 751 -4.46 -26.40 20.98
CA ALA A 751 -4.03 -26.65 22.36
C ALA A 751 -3.55 -25.41 23.15
N LEU A 752 -3.03 -24.38 22.49
CA LEU A 752 -2.66 -23.10 23.11
C LEU A 752 -3.46 -21.90 22.63
N GLN A 753 -3.92 -21.95 21.38
CA GLN A 753 -4.60 -20.85 20.73
C GLN A 753 -5.31 -21.34 19.47
N ASN A 754 -6.62 -21.16 19.42
CA ASN A 754 -7.40 -21.33 18.20
C ASN A 754 -7.54 -19.97 17.49
N ILE A 755 -7.14 -19.90 16.22
CA ILE A 755 -7.13 -18.65 15.44
C ILE A 755 -8.57 -18.09 15.30
N ARG A 756 -9.56 -18.95 15.10
CA ARG A 756 -10.98 -18.57 14.92
C ARG A 756 -11.57 -18.03 16.23
N GLN A 757 -11.30 -18.69 17.35
CA GLN A 757 -11.76 -18.22 18.67
C GLN A 757 -11.12 -16.88 19.05
N ALA A 758 -9.85 -16.63 18.69
CA ALA A 758 -9.20 -15.36 18.95
C ALA A 758 -9.91 -14.18 18.25
N VAL A 759 -10.38 -14.36 17.02
CA VAL A 759 -11.19 -13.35 16.30
C VAL A 759 -12.45 -12.99 17.10
N LEU A 760 -13.19 -14.01 17.54
CA LEU A 760 -14.43 -13.82 18.30
C LEU A 760 -14.20 -13.19 19.68
N GLN A 761 -13.09 -13.51 20.35
CA GLN A 761 -12.72 -12.90 21.62
C GLN A 761 -12.44 -11.40 21.49
N TYR A 762 -11.63 -10.98 20.50
CA TYR A 762 -11.35 -9.56 20.28
C TYR A 762 -12.59 -8.79 19.83
N ARG A 763 -13.48 -9.43 19.05
CA ARG A 763 -14.80 -8.88 18.73
C ARG A 763 -15.61 -8.56 19.97
N LYS A 764 -15.67 -9.51 20.92
CA LYS A 764 -16.42 -9.35 22.17
C LYS A 764 -15.92 -8.13 22.96
N VAL A 765 -14.60 -7.95 23.06
CA VAL A 765 -14.00 -6.78 23.74
C VAL A 765 -14.30 -5.48 23.01
N PHE A 766 -14.23 -5.45 21.68
CA PHE A 766 -14.51 -4.26 20.88
C PHE A 766 -15.97 -3.77 21.01
N ASN A 767 -16.92 -4.71 21.09
CA ASN A 767 -18.36 -4.42 21.20
C ASN A 767 -18.82 -4.08 22.63
N GLN A 768 -17.96 -4.19 23.65
CA GLN A 768 -18.30 -3.78 25.01
C GLN A 768 -18.22 -2.25 25.14
N GLN A 769 -19.37 -1.59 25.21
CA GLN A 769 -19.46 -0.11 25.30
C GLN A 769 -18.79 0.47 26.56
N HIS A 770 -18.74 -0.31 27.66
CA HIS A 770 -18.16 0.11 28.94
C HIS A 770 -16.61 0.04 28.97
N VAL A 771 -15.97 -0.46 27.91
CA VAL A 771 -14.51 -0.57 27.81
C VAL A 771 -13.93 0.73 27.25
N GLU A 772 -12.81 1.19 27.83
CA GLU A 772 -12.11 2.41 27.41
C GLU A 772 -11.87 2.45 25.88
N PRO A 773 -12.12 3.57 25.18
CA PRO A 773 -11.97 3.68 23.73
C PRO A 773 -10.61 3.21 23.18
N ARG A 774 -9.53 3.44 23.94
CA ARG A 774 -8.18 2.96 23.59
C ARG A 774 -8.08 1.43 23.57
N VAL A 775 -8.66 0.76 24.56
CA VAL A 775 -8.68 -0.71 24.65
C VAL A 775 -9.53 -1.30 23.53
N ARG A 776 -10.69 -0.71 23.23
CA ARG A 776 -11.53 -1.10 22.07
C ARG A 776 -10.77 -0.99 20.75
N ARG A 777 -10.03 0.09 20.54
CA ARG A 777 -9.19 0.29 19.34
C ARG A 777 -8.06 -0.75 19.23
N VAL A 778 -7.41 -1.09 20.36
CA VAL A 778 -6.39 -2.15 20.39
C VAL A 778 -7.00 -3.52 20.09
N ALA A 779 -8.18 -3.81 20.65
CA ALA A 779 -8.90 -5.05 20.38
C ALA A 779 -9.32 -5.15 18.91
N LEU A 780 -9.84 -4.08 18.31
CA LEU A 780 -10.19 -4.03 16.89
C LEU A 780 -8.97 -4.33 16.00
N ASN A 781 -7.84 -3.67 16.28
CA ASN A 781 -6.61 -3.89 15.53
C ASN A 781 -6.11 -5.34 15.68
N ARG A 782 -6.12 -5.90 16.89
CA ARG A 782 -5.71 -7.30 17.12
C ARG A 782 -6.68 -8.28 16.45
N GLY A 783 -7.99 -8.05 16.56
CA GLY A 783 -9.01 -8.86 15.88
C GLY A 783 -8.81 -8.89 14.37
N ALA A 784 -8.53 -7.73 13.75
CA ALA A 784 -8.24 -7.62 12.33
C ALA A 784 -7.00 -8.43 11.91
N GLU A 785 -5.94 -8.49 12.73
CA GLU A 785 -4.75 -9.31 12.43
C GLU A 785 -5.03 -10.81 12.47
N TYR A 786 -5.84 -11.29 13.43
CA TYR A 786 -6.26 -12.70 13.46
C TYR A 786 -7.20 -13.03 12.30
N LEU A 787 -8.09 -12.12 11.93
CA LEU A 787 -8.98 -12.29 10.78
C LEU A 787 -8.18 -12.33 9.47
N GLU A 788 -7.19 -11.44 9.28
CA GLU A 788 -6.28 -11.48 8.13
C GLU A 788 -5.48 -12.79 8.10
N ARG A 789 -5.00 -13.28 9.25
CA ARG A 789 -4.28 -14.56 9.33
C ARG A 789 -5.16 -15.73 8.88
N TYR A 790 -6.40 -15.79 9.36
CA TYR A 790 -7.35 -16.82 8.96
C TYR A 790 -7.71 -16.71 7.47
N PHE A 791 -7.97 -15.50 6.98
CA PHE A 791 -8.22 -15.21 5.57
C PHE A 791 -7.08 -15.71 4.66
N ARG A 792 -5.82 -15.44 5.03
CA ARG A 792 -4.64 -15.92 4.27
C ARG A 792 -4.49 -17.43 4.31
N LEU A 793 -4.82 -18.07 5.43
CA LEU A 793 -4.79 -19.53 5.54
C LEU A 793 -5.87 -20.18 4.66
N ILE A 794 -7.05 -19.56 4.50
CA ILE A 794 -8.08 -20.01 3.54
C ILE A 794 -7.51 -19.95 2.11
N ALA A 795 -6.92 -18.81 1.72
CA ALA A 795 -6.30 -18.66 0.40
C ALA A 795 -5.16 -19.67 0.17
N PHE A 796 -4.33 -19.92 1.20
CA PHE A 796 -3.24 -20.90 1.12
C PHE A 796 -3.75 -22.33 1.02
N SER A 797 -4.82 -22.68 1.74
CA SER A 797 -5.49 -23.99 1.62
C SER A 797 -6.03 -24.19 0.19
N ALA A 798 -6.64 -23.15 -0.40
CA ALA A 798 -7.10 -23.18 -1.79
C ALA A 798 -5.95 -23.32 -2.80
N TYR A 799 -4.84 -22.60 -2.59
CA TYR A 799 -3.61 -22.75 -3.39
C TYR A 799 -3.10 -24.20 -3.34
N LEU A 800 -2.94 -24.75 -2.14
CA LEU A 800 -2.55 -26.14 -1.92
C LEU A 800 -3.62 -27.14 -2.39
N GLY A 801 -4.82 -26.72 -2.76
CA GLY A 801 -5.88 -27.53 -3.38
C GLY A 801 -5.89 -27.42 -4.92
N SER A 802 -5.12 -26.51 -5.50
CA SER A 802 -5.07 -26.23 -6.94
C SER A 802 -3.92 -26.96 -7.65
N GLU A 803 -3.82 -26.78 -8.98
CA GLU A 803 -2.71 -27.29 -9.81
C GLU A 803 -1.40 -26.54 -9.60
N ALA A 804 -1.46 -25.32 -9.05
CA ALA A 804 -0.28 -24.47 -8.87
C ALA A 804 0.79 -25.08 -7.95
N PHE A 805 0.38 -25.96 -7.02
CA PHE A 805 1.27 -26.67 -6.11
C PHE A 805 1.72 -28.05 -6.63
N ASP A 806 1.19 -28.54 -7.75
CA ASP A 806 1.50 -29.90 -8.25
C ASP A 806 3.01 -30.09 -8.45
N GLY A 807 3.71 -29.09 -9.00
CA GLY A 807 5.15 -29.16 -9.24
C GLY A 807 5.99 -29.40 -7.98
N PHE A 808 5.53 -28.94 -6.81
CA PHE A 808 6.18 -29.20 -5.52
C PHE A 808 5.95 -30.63 -5.01
N CYS A 809 4.92 -31.31 -5.51
CA CYS A 809 4.65 -32.72 -5.25
C CYS A 809 5.31 -33.66 -6.29
N GLY A 810 6.09 -33.14 -7.23
CA GLY A 810 6.65 -33.91 -8.34
C GLY A 810 5.62 -34.33 -9.40
N GLN A 811 4.47 -33.65 -9.44
CA GLN A 811 3.39 -33.88 -10.41
C GLN A 811 3.23 -32.60 -11.27
N GLY A 812 2.93 -32.71 -12.57
CA GLY A 812 2.68 -31.52 -13.41
C GLY A 812 3.91 -30.76 -13.95
N GLU A 813 3.66 -29.86 -14.91
CA GLU A 813 4.70 -29.21 -15.73
C GLU A 813 5.17 -27.85 -15.18
N CYS A 814 4.45 -27.26 -14.22
CA CYS A 814 4.71 -25.89 -13.72
C CYS A 814 4.79 -25.86 -12.18
N MET A 815 5.84 -25.21 -11.66
CA MET A 815 6.07 -24.97 -10.23
C MET A 815 5.77 -23.49 -9.94
N MET A 816 4.59 -23.20 -9.38
CA MET A 816 4.16 -21.84 -9.07
C MET A 816 4.11 -21.62 -7.56
N THR A 817 4.80 -20.60 -7.05
CA THR A 817 4.76 -20.24 -5.62
C THR A 817 3.41 -19.65 -5.21
N PHE A 818 3.05 -19.75 -3.92
CA PHE A 818 1.88 -19.09 -3.34
C PHE A 818 1.94 -17.58 -3.55
N GLU A 819 3.12 -16.96 -3.41
CA GLU A 819 3.30 -15.55 -3.71
C GLU A 819 2.90 -15.21 -5.15
N SER A 820 3.42 -15.93 -6.15
CA SER A 820 3.08 -15.71 -7.56
C SER A 820 1.59 -15.97 -7.82
N TRP A 821 1.05 -17.05 -7.27
CA TRP A 821 -0.35 -17.43 -7.41
C TRP A 821 -1.31 -16.38 -6.83
N LEU A 822 -0.97 -15.81 -5.67
CA LEU A 822 -1.78 -14.77 -5.02
C LEU A 822 -1.63 -13.40 -5.69
N HIS A 823 -0.52 -13.12 -6.38
CA HIS A 823 -0.35 -11.89 -7.17
C HIS A 823 -1.24 -11.89 -8.43
N GLN A 824 -1.54 -13.06 -8.99
CA GLN A 824 -2.45 -13.23 -10.13
C GLN A 824 -3.94 -13.09 -9.76
N ARG A 825 -4.25 -12.77 -8.49
CA ARG A 825 -5.61 -12.70 -7.94
C ARG A 825 -5.87 -11.35 -7.24
N PRO A 826 -6.03 -10.26 -8.00
CA PRO A 826 -6.24 -8.92 -7.45
C PRO A 826 -7.47 -8.83 -6.53
N GLU A 827 -8.49 -9.64 -6.76
CA GLU A 827 -9.71 -9.72 -5.95
C GLU A 827 -9.45 -10.19 -4.52
N VAL A 828 -8.55 -11.16 -4.34
CA VAL A 828 -8.16 -11.66 -3.01
C VAL A 828 -7.30 -10.62 -2.29
N GLN A 829 -6.44 -9.90 -3.03
CA GLN A 829 -5.62 -8.82 -2.49
C GLN A 829 -6.46 -7.64 -2.03
N ALA A 830 -7.47 -7.24 -2.81
CA ALA A 830 -8.39 -6.15 -2.47
C ALA A 830 -9.21 -6.49 -1.21
N MET A 831 -9.73 -7.71 -1.10
CA MET A 831 -10.42 -8.17 0.11
C MET A 831 -9.51 -8.13 1.34
N LYS A 832 -8.25 -8.58 1.23
CA LYS A 832 -7.26 -8.46 2.32
C LYS A 832 -7.05 -7.00 2.75
N TRP A 833 -6.96 -6.06 1.80
CA TRP A 833 -6.83 -4.64 2.11
C TRP A 833 -8.06 -4.07 2.82
N SER A 834 -9.27 -4.55 2.49
CA SER A 834 -10.49 -4.12 3.17
C SER A 834 -10.49 -4.43 4.68
N ILE A 835 -9.92 -5.59 5.09
CA ILE A 835 -9.74 -5.97 6.51
C ILE A 835 -8.92 -4.91 7.26
N ARG A 836 -7.91 -4.33 6.61
CA ARG A 836 -7.01 -3.34 7.22
C ARG A 836 -7.56 -1.92 7.21
N LEU A 837 -8.24 -1.53 6.14
CA LEU A 837 -8.72 -0.17 5.94
C LEU A 837 -9.98 0.13 6.76
N ARG A 838 -10.91 -0.84 6.85
CA ARG A 838 -12.18 -0.67 7.58
C ARG A 838 -12.52 -1.91 8.41
N PRO A 839 -11.67 -2.28 9.40
CA PRO A 839 -11.89 -3.49 10.20
C PRO A 839 -13.25 -3.47 10.92
N GLY A 840 -13.73 -2.30 11.38
CA GLY A 840 -14.98 -2.17 12.14
C GLY A 840 -16.20 -2.83 11.49
N ARG A 841 -16.28 -2.81 10.14
CA ARG A 841 -17.39 -3.41 9.38
C ARG A 841 -17.53 -4.92 9.57
N PHE A 842 -16.45 -5.62 9.94
CA PHE A 842 -16.47 -7.07 10.18
C PHE A 842 -16.70 -7.43 11.65
N PHE A 843 -16.58 -6.47 12.56
CA PHE A 843 -16.69 -6.68 14.01
C PHE A 843 -17.99 -6.13 14.61
N ASN A 844 -18.67 -5.20 13.93
CA ASN A 844 -19.98 -4.69 14.33
C ASN A 844 -21.09 -5.75 14.18
N VAL A 845 -22.12 -5.67 15.04
CA VAL A 845 -23.38 -6.42 14.86
C VAL A 845 -24.26 -5.58 13.93
N PRO A 846 -24.70 -6.07 12.77
CA PRO A 846 -25.75 -5.41 11.98
C PRO A 846 -26.95 -5.12 12.89
N GLU A 847 -27.49 -3.91 12.81
CA GLU A 847 -28.59 -3.45 13.66
C GLU A 847 -29.84 -4.35 13.52
N GLU A 848 -29.98 -5.01 12.36
CA GLU A 848 -31.05 -5.97 12.05
C GLU A 848 -30.97 -7.28 12.87
N LEU A 849 -29.80 -7.68 13.38
CA LEU A 849 -29.68 -8.85 14.27
C LEU A 849 -30.10 -8.56 15.72
N ARG A 850 -30.48 -7.31 16.04
CA ARG A 850 -31.03 -6.92 17.36
C ARG A 850 -32.55 -6.92 17.41
N ALA A 851 -33.23 -6.91 16.26
CA ALA A 851 -34.69 -6.90 16.20
C ALA A 851 -35.23 -8.34 16.12
N PRO A 852 -36.11 -8.78 17.04
CA PRO A 852 -36.88 -9.99 16.83
C PRO A 852 -37.90 -9.72 15.73
N HIS A 853 -37.65 -10.19 14.51
CA HIS A 853 -38.68 -10.24 13.49
C HIS A 853 -39.66 -11.38 13.84
N GLU A 854 -40.87 -11.02 14.25
CA GLU A 854 -42.00 -11.95 14.31
C GLU A 854 -42.36 -12.37 12.88
N SER A 855 -41.82 -13.49 12.42
CA SER A 855 -42.16 -14.07 11.12
C SER A 855 -43.48 -14.83 11.20
N GLN A 856 -44.46 -14.48 10.37
CA GLN A 856 -45.66 -15.28 10.14
C GLN A 856 -45.27 -16.67 9.63
N HIS A 857 -46.05 -17.70 9.97
CA HIS A 857 -45.73 -19.14 9.80
C HIS A 857 -45.22 -19.58 8.40
N GLY A 858 -45.46 -18.81 7.33
CA GLY A 858 -44.94 -19.07 5.98
C GLY A 858 -43.47 -18.68 5.75
N ASP A 859 -42.97 -17.65 6.45
CA ASP A 859 -41.60 -17.14 6.28
C ASP A 859 -40.57 -18.05 6.96
N ALA A 860 -40.92 -18.68 8.09
CA ALA A 860 -40.02 -19.56 8.84
C ALA A 860 -39.58 -20.80 8.04
N VAL A 861 -40.45 -21.34 7.18
CA VAL A 861 -40.12 -22.50 6.32
C VAL A 861 -39.19 -22.09 5.18
N MET A 862 -39.44 -20.93 4.55
CA MET A 862 -38.57 -20.38 3.50
C MET A 862 -37.18 -20.03 4.06
N GLU A 863 -37.14 -19.41 5.24
CA GLU A 863 -35.89 -19.10 5.94
C GLU A 863 -35.11 -20.37 6.30
N ALA A 864 -35.80 -21.42 6.76
CA ALA A 864 -35.18 -22.71 7.09
C ALA A 864 -34.52 -23.37 5.87
N ILE A 865 -35.14 -23.28 4.69
CA ILE A 865 -34.61 -23.82 3.43
C ILE A 865 -33.38 -23.03 3.00
N VAL A 866 -33.45 -21.69 3.01
CA VAL A 866 -32.30 -20.83 2.69
C VAL A 866 -31.14 -21.06 3.67
N LYS A 867 -31.43 -21.32 4.95
CA LYS A 867 -30.42 -21.69 5.97
C LYS A 867 -29.86 -23.11 5.78
N ALA A 868 -30.56 -24.00 5.09
CA ALA A 868 -30.14 -25.39 4.84
C ALA A 868 -29.32 -25.58 3.54
N ARG A 869 -29.31 -24.59 2.64
CA ARG A 869 -28.51 -24.61 1.39
C ARG A 869 -27.04 -24.92 1.65
N ASN A 870 -26.44 -25.75 0.81
CA ASN A 870 -25.05 -26.22 0.96
C ASN A 870 -24.23 -26.16 -0.34
N GLY A 871 -24.70 -25.39 -1.34
CA GLY A 871 -23.98 -25.18 -2.59
C GLY A 871 -22.67 -24.41 -2.41
N SER A 872 -21.78 -24.53 -3.40
CA SER A 872 -20.46 -23.91 -3.38
C SER A 872 -20.51 -22.38 -3.55
N VAL A 873 -21.52 -21.88 -4.26
CA VAL A 873 -21.86 -20.47 -4.49
C VAL A 873 -23.22 -20.15 -3.88
N LEU A 874 -24.25 -20.95 -4.15
CA LEU A 874 -25.58 -20.87 -3.53
C LEU A 874 -25.59 -21.59 -2.17
N GLY A 875 -24.88 -20.98 -1.22
CA GLY A 875 -24.70 -21.52 0.13
C GLY A 875 -25.77 -21.09 1.13
N LYS A 876 -25.52 -21.43 2.41
CA LYS A 876 -26.37 -21.03 3.55
C LYS A 876 -26.60 -19.53 3.56
N GLY A 877 -27.85 -19.10 3.69
CA GLY A 877 -28.21 -17.68 3.77
C GLY A 877 -28.31 -16.98 2.41
N SER A 878 -27.95 -17.64 1.31
CA SER A 878 -27.98 -17.05 -0.03
C SER A 878 -29.33 -17.23 -0.71
N ILE A 879 -29.77 -16.20 -1.42
CA ILE A 879 -31.02 -16.18 -2.20
C ILE A 879 -30.75 -15.85 -3.66
N LEU A 880 -31.64 -16.31 -4.54
CA LEU A 880 -31.72 -15.88 -5.93
C LEU A 880 -32.88 -14.91 -6.06
N LYS A 881 -32.57 -13.66 -6.38
CA LYS A 881 -33.54 -12.58 -6.50
C LYS A 881 -33.69 -12.15 -7.95
N MET A 882 -34.92 -11.96 -8.40
CA MET A 882 -35.21 -11.46 -9.74
C MET A 882 -34.59 -10.07 -9.95
N TYR A 883 -33.97 -9.84 -11.10
CA TYR A 883 -33.33 -8.57 -11.44
C TYR A 883 -34.33 -7.43 -11.68
N PHE A 884 -35.56 -7.76 -12.08
CA PHE A 884 -36.62 -6.78 -12.28
C PHE A 884 -37.27 -6.41 -10.95
N PHE A 885 -37.48 -5.12 -10.74
CA PHE A 885 -38.11 -4.60 -9.53
C PHE A 885 -38.95 -3.35 -9.82
N PRO A 886 -39.95 -3.06 -8.95
CA PRO A 886 -40.80 -1.88 -9.10
C PRO A 886 -39.98 -0.57 -9.05
N GLY A 887 -40.23 0.35 -9.97
CA GLY A 887 -39.51 1.64 -10.04
C GLY A 887 -38.20 1.62 -10.84
N GLN A 888 -37.83 0.49 -11.46
CA GLN A 888 -36.70 0.43 -12.38
C GLN A 888 -36.92 1.39 -13.57
N ILE A 889 -35.93 2.23 -13.86
CA ILE A 889 -36.03 3.23 -14.93
C ILE A 889 -36.18 2.51 -16.28
N THR A 890 -37.29 2.74 -16.98
CA THR A 890 -37.50 2.29 -18.35
C THR A 890 -37.13 3.41 -19.32
N SER A 891 -36.52 3.07 -20.46
CA SER A 891 -36.08 4.08 -21.43
C SER A 891 -37.28 4.83 -22.01
N SER A 892 -37.21 6.16 -22.03
CA SER A 892 -38.23 7.00 -22.67
C SER A 892 -38.04 7.12 -24.19
N ARG A 893 -36.87 6.76 -24.74
CA ARG A 893 -36.50 7.01 -26.15
C ARG A 893 -36.32 5.75 -27.00
N ILE A 894 -35.80 4.65 -26.44
CA ILE A 894 -35.61 3.37 -27.16
C ILE A 894 -36.29 2.29 -26.34
N GLN A 895 -37.48 1.86 -26.79
CA GLN A 895 -38.24 0.82 -26.12
C GLN A 895 -37.90 -0.54 -26.71
N ILE A 896 -37.19 -1.37 -25.93
CA ILE A 896 -36.93 -2.77 -26.23
C ILE A 896 -37.62 -3.60 -25.16
N HIS A 897 -38.51 -4.53 -25.55
CA HIS A 897 -39.29 -5.28 -24.59
C HIS A 897 -38.40 -6.27 -23.84
N GLY A 898 -38.40 -6.20 -22.51
CA GLY A 898 -37.53 -7.02 -21.67
C GLY A 898 -36.08 -6.53 -21.54
N ALA A 899 -35.73 -5.35 -22.07
CA ALA A 899 -34.43 -4.70 -21.83
C ALA A 899 -34.65 -3.26 -21.32
N PRO A 900 -34.62 -3.02 -20.00
CA PRO A 900 -34.82 -1.68 -19.43
C PRO A 900 -33.65 -0.73 -19.73
N HIS A 901 -33.90 0.56 -19.59
CA HIS A 901 -32.89 1.63 -19.67
C HIS A 901 -31.92 1.56 -20.86
N VAL A 902 -32.42 1.33 -22.07
CA VAL A 902 -31.58 1.41 -23.28
C VAL A 902 -31.26 2.87 -23.61
N PHE A 903 -29.97 3.18 -23.75
CA PHE A 903 -29.47 4.50 -24.13
C PHE A 903 -28.39 4.39 -25.21
N LYS A 904 -28.37 5.36 -26.13
CA LYS A 904 -27.38 5.49 -27.22
C LYS A 904 -26.65 6.81 -27.07
N VAL A 905 -25.32 6.79 -27.17
CA VAL A 905 -24.51 8.02 -27.21
C VAL A 905 -24.66 8.69 -28.57
N ASN A 906 -24.98 9.99 -28.56
CA ASN A 906 -25.10 10.76 -29.79
C ASN A 906 -23.75 10.83 -30.54
N GLY A 907 -23.77 10.48 -31.83
CA GLY A 907 -22.60 10.52 -32.71
C GLY A 907 -21.65 9.33 -32.59
N TYR A 908 -21.93 8.35 -31.72
CA TYR A 908 -21.09 7.15 -31.56
C TYR A 908 -21.94 5.87 -31.64
N PRO A 909 -21.38 4.75 -32.14
CA PRO A 909 -22.04 3.44 -32.13
C PRO A 909 -21.94 2.77 -30.75
N VAL A 910 -22.20 3.55 -29.68
CA VAL A 910 -22.04 3.13 -28.28
C VAL A 910 -23.40 3.18 -27.57
N TYR A 911 -23.75 2.07 -26.93
CA TYR A 911 -25.05 1.83 -26.31
C TYR A 911 -24.86 1.28 -24.89
N SER A 912 -25.81 1.57 -24.00
CA SER A 912 -25.96 0.89 -22.72
C SER A 912 -27.37 0.35 -22.55
N MET A 913 -27.52 -0.67 -21.71
CA MET A 913 -28.81 -1.18 -21.25
C MET A 913 -28.71 -1.73 -19.83
N ALA A 914 -29.84 -1.78 -19.13
CA ALA A 914 -29.95 -2.59 -17.92
C ALA A 914 -29.96 -4.09 -18.29
N THR A 915 -29.75 -4.95 -17.30
CA THR A 915 -29.82 -6.41 -17.46
C THR A 915 -31.10 -6.84 -18.22
N PRO A 916 -30.98 -7.44 -19.42
CA PRO A 916 -32.15 -7.82 -20.22
C PRO A 916 -32.62 -9.25 -19.90
N THR A 917 -33.86 -9.59 -20.27
CA THR A 917 -34.27 -10.99 -20.50
C THR A 917 -33.60 -11.56 -21.75
N ILE A 918 -33.65 -12.89 -21.95
CA ILE A 918 -33.16 -13.49 -23.20
C ILE A 918 -33.91 -12.93 -24.42
N ILE A 919 -35.22 -12.71 -24.30
CA ILE A 919 -36.05 -12.12 -25.36
C ILE A 919 -35.61 -10.66 -25.61
N GLY A 920 -35.42 -9.86 -24.56
CA GLY A 920 -34.95 -8.48 -24.70
C GLY A 920 -33.56 -8.38 -25.29
N ALA A 921 -32.66 -9.31 -24.97
CA ALA A 921 -31.35 -9.40 -25.61
C ALA A 921 -31.47 -9.69 -27.11
N LYS A 922 -32.35 -10.62 -27.52
CA LYS A 922 -32.64 -10.88 -28.94
C LYS A 922 -33.19 -9.67 -29.66
N GLU A 923 -34.16 -8.97 -29.06
CA GLU A 923 -34.74 -7.76 -29.64
C GLU A 923 -33.70 -6.64 -29.77
N MET A 924 -32.85 -6.44 -28.76
CA MET A 924 -31.77 -5.45 -28.82
C MET A 924 -30.76 -5.76 -29.93
N LEU A 925 -30.35 -7.02 -30.08
CA LEU A 925 -29.43 -7.43 -31.15
C LEU A 925 -30.06 -7.31 -32.53
N ALA A 926 -31.36 -7.58 -32.67
CA ALA A 926 -32.09 -7.35 -33.91
C ALA A 926 -32.17 -5.86 -34.24
N TYR A 927 -32.44 -5.00 -33.24
CA TYR A 927 -32.43 -3.53 -33.38
C TYR A 927 -31.07 -2.99 -33.84
N LEU A 928 -29.97 -3.58 -33.34
CA LEU A 928 -28.60 -3.23 -33.76
C LEU A 928 -28.21 -3.83 -35.13
N GLY A 929 -29.08 -4.63 -35.77
CA GLY A 929 -28.80 -5.25 -37.06
C GLY A 929 -27.78 -6.39 -37.00
N ALA A 930 -27.60 -7.04 -35.84
CA ALA A 930 -26.56 -8.05 -35.65
C ALA A 930 -26.85 -9.40 -36.32
N LYS A 931 -28.10 -9.66 -36.72
CA LYS A 931 -28.49 -10.94 -37.32
C LYS A 931 -28.00 -11.03 -38.77
N SER A 932 -27.25 -12.08 -39.08
CA SER A 932 -26.76 -12.30 -40.44
C SER A 932 -27.88 -12.85 -41.35
N ASN A 933 -27.96 -12.31 -42.57
CA ASN A 933 -28.87 -12.79 -43.62
C ASN A 933 -28.07 -13.40 -44.77
N ALA A 934 -28.68 -14.26 -45.59
CA ALA A 934 -28.01 -15.01 -46.67
C ALA A 934 -27.25 -14.18 -47.74
N ARG A 935 -27.33 -12.83 -47.70
CA ARG A 935 -26.66 -11.91 -48.63
C ARG A 935 -25.84 -10.80 -47.97
N VAL A 936 -25.97 -10.57 -46.66
CA VAL A 936 -25.32 -9.46 -45.93
C VAL A 936 -24.90 -9.95 -44.55
N ALA A 937 -23.61 -9.81 -44.22
CA ALA A 937 -23.10 -10.11 -42.89
C ALA A 937 -23.73 -9.15 -41.86
N GLY A 938 -24.20 -9.70 -40.73
CA GLY A 938 -24.80 -8.89 -39.65
C GLY A 938 -23.79 -7.89 -39.07
N GLN A 939 -24.30 -6.77 -38.57
CA GLN A 939 -23.50 -5.76 -37.88
C GLN A 939 -22.81 -6.39 -36.66
N LYS A 940 -21.48 -6.30 -36.58
CA LYS A 940 -20.73 -6.83 -35.42
C LYS A 940 -21.10 -6.02 -34.16
N VAL A 941 -21.53 -6.70 -33.10
CA VAL A 941 -21.83 -6.10 -31.79
C VAL A 941 -20.91 -6.66 -30.71
N VAL A 942 -20.14 -5.80 -30.06
CA VAL A 942 -19.33 -6.13 -28.89
C VAL A 942 -20.15 -5.85 -27.65
N ILE A 943 -20.51 -6.91 -26.92
CA ILE A 943 -21.30 -6.87 -25.70
C ILE A 943 -20.33 -6.95 -24.52
N THR A 944 -20.29 -5.91 -23.71
CA THR A 944 -19.46 -5.87 -22.51
C THR A 944 -20.35 -5.82 -21.29
N ASP A 945 -20.29 -6.87 -20.48
CA ASP A 945 -21.06 -7.01 -19.27
C ASP A 945 -20.27 -6.47 -18.07
N LEU A 946 -20.77 -5.39 -17.46
CA LEU A 946 -20.09 -4.62 -16.42
C LEU A 946 -20.45 -5.08 -15.00
N ARG A 947 -21.21 -6.16 -14.86
CA ARG A 947 -21.75 -6.58 -13.55
C ARG A 947 -20.68 -7.33 -12.74
N GLU A 948 -20.49 -6.93 -11.49
CA GLU A 948 -19.65 -7.64 -10.50
C GLU A 948 -20.35 -8.86 -9.88
N GLU A 949 -21.66 -8.96 -10.03
CA GLU A 949 -22.48 -9.94 -9.35
C GLU A 949 -22.69 -11.18 -10.21
N ALA A 950 -22.73 -12.36 -9.61
CA ALA A 950 -23.09 -13.57 -10.34
C ALA A 950 -24.58 -13.53 -10.73
N VAL A 951 -24.85 -13.70 -12.03
CA VAL A 951 -26.18 -13.71 -12.62
C VAL A 951 -26.46 -15.07 -13.25
N VAL A 952 -27.71 -15.51 -13.15
CA VAL A 952 -28.21 -16.72 -13.84
C VAL A 952 -29.55 -16.42 -14.50
N TYR A 953 -29.83 -17.01 -15.64
CA TYR A 953 -31.11 -16.94 -16.32
C TYR A 953 -31.93 -18.20 -16.03
N ILE A 954 -33.14 -18.03 -15.51
CA ILE A 954 -34.12 -19.10 -15.26
C ILE A 954 -35.37 -18.77 -16.09
N HIS A 955 -35.81 -19.68 -16.97
CA HIS A 955 -36.88 -19.44 -17.95
C HIS A 955 -36.67 -18.16 -18.79
N GLY A 956 -35.41 -17.84 -19.08
CA GLY A 956 -35.04 -16.62 -19.80
C GLY A 956 -35.16 -15.31 -19.01
N THR A 957 -35.49 -15.37 -17.72
CA THR A 957 -35.51 -14.25 -16.78
C THR A 957 -34.22 -14.22 -15.93
N PRO A 958 -33.53 -13.08 -15.80
CA PRO A 958 -32.32 -12.94 -15.03
C PRO A 958 -32.58 -12.87 -13.51
N PHE A 959 -31.80 -13.64 -12.74
CA PHE A 959 -31.75 -13.66 -11.28
C PHE A 959 -30.32 -13.36 -10.80
N VAL A 960 -30.23 -12.59 -9.72
CA VAL A 960 -28.98 -12.21 -9.05
C VAL A 960 -28.81 -12.97 -7.74
N LEU A 961 -27.58 -13.34 -7.43
CA LEU A 961 -27.22 -13.83 -6.10
C LEU A 961 -27.30 -12.68 -5.07
N ARG A 962 -27.98 -12.92 -3.94
CA ARG A 962 -28.11 -11.98 -2.80
C ARG A 962 -27.97 -12.75 -1.49
N GLU A 963 -27.81 -12.02 -0.38
CA GLU A 963 -27.91 -12.60 0.96
C GLU A 963 -29.29 -12.30 1.55
N LEU A 964 -29.84 -13.24 2.31
CA LEU A 964 -31.17 -13.12 2.90
C LEU A 964 -31.31 -11.93 3.85
N ASN A 965 -30.26 -11.64 4.63
CA ASN A 965 -30.22 -10.50 5.54
C ASN A 965 -29.98 -9.15 4.84
N LYS A 966 -29.63 -9.18 3.54
CA LYS A 966 -29.34 -8.02 2.70
C LYS A 966 -29.90 -8.23 1.29
N PRO A 967 -31.23 -8.40 1.15
CA PRO A 967 -31.81 -8.91 -0.08
C PRO A 967 -31.85 -7.84 -1.19
N VAL A 968 -31.70 -6.56 -0.83
CA VAL A 968 -31.65 -5.42 -1.77
C VAL A 968 -30.21 -4.95 -2.02
N ASP A 969 -29.31 -5.11 -1.05
CA ASP A 969 -27.90 -4.70 -1.21
C ASP A 969 -27.21 -5.53 -2.29
N THR A 970 -26.53 -4.84 -3.20
CA THR A 970 -25.63 -5.46 -4.19
C THR A 970 -24.54 -6.27 -3.48
N LEU A 971 -24.37 -7.55 -3.85
CA LEU A 971 -23.28 -8.42 -3.40
C LEU A 971 -21.99 -7.99 -4.12
N LYS A 972 -21.34 -6.96 -3.59
CA LYS A 972 -20.15 -6.36 -4.20
C LYS A 972 -18.89 -7.18 -3.88
N HIS A 973 -18.12 -7.53 -4.91
CA HIS A 973 -16.82 -8.18 -4.80
C HIS A 973 -15.73 -7.19 -5.23
N VAL A 974 -15.06 -6.57 -4.26
CA VAL A 974 -14.07 -5.53 -4.54
C VAL A 974 -12.93 -6.13 -5.38
N GLY A 975 -12.76 -5.62 -6.61
CA GLY A 975 -11.67 -5.99 -7.50
C GLY A 975 -11.83 -7.34 -8.22
N ILE A 976 -13.04 -7.91 -8.30
CA ILE A 976 -13.30 -9.16 -9.02
C ILE A 976 -13.08 -9.02 -10.53
N THR A 977 -12.43 -10.00 -11.15
CA THR A 977 -12.18 -10.06 -12.60
C THR A 977 -13.29 -10.80 -13.33
N GLY A 978 -13.53 -10.50 -14.61
CA GLY A 978 -14.52 -11.16 -15.45
C GLY A 978 -14.51 -12.70 -15.41
N PRO A 979 -13.37 -13.36 -15.64
CA PRO A 979 -13.27 -14.82 -15.63
C PRO A 979 -13.67 -15.46 -14.29
N VAL A 980 -13.40 -14.77 -13.18
CA VAL A 980 -13.78 -15.25 -11.84
C VAL A 980 -15.29 -15.17 -11.63
N VAL A 981 -15.94 -14.12 -12.15
CA VAL A 981 -17.41 -14.01 -12.13
C VAL A 981 -18.05 -15.10 -12.98
N GLU A 982 -17.54 -15.33 -14.20
CA GLU A 982 -18.05 -16.37 -15.10
C GLU A 982 -17.94 -17.77 -14.47
N ASN A 983 -16.82 -18.08 -13.81
CA ASN A 983 -16.66 -19.32 -13.06
C ASN A 983 -17.67 -19.43 -11.89
N MET A 984 -17.89 -18.34 -11.14
CA MET A 984 -18.92 -18.31 -10.11
C MET A 984 -20.33 -18.54 -10.67
N GLU A 985 -20.64 -18.00 -11.86
CA GLU A 985 -21.94 -18.20 -12.53
C GLU A 985 -22.12 -19.65 -12.98
N ALA A 986 -21.07 -20.29 -13.50
CA ALA A 986 -21.09 -21.71 -13.87
C ALA A 986 -21.33 -22.62 -12.65
N ARG A 987 -20.65 -22.34 -11.53
CA ARG A 987 -20.86 -23.08 -10.28
C ARG A 987 -22.20 -22.79 -9.63
N LEU A 988 -22.70 -21.56 -9.75
CA LEU A 988 -24.05 -21.20 -9.31
C LEU A 988 -25.11 -22.01 -10.08
N LYS A 989 -24.93 -22.18 -11.39
CA LYS A 989 -25.79 -23.05 -12.20
C LYS A 989 -25.74 -24.50 -11.72
N GLU A 990 -24.56 -25.06 -11.45
CA GLU A 990 -24.40 -26.41 -10.89
C GLU A 990 -25.15 -26.57 -9.55
N ASP A 991 -25.01 -25.60 -8.64
CA ASP A 991 -25.69 -25.61 -7.35
C ASP A 991 -27.22 -25.58 -7.51
N ILE A 992 -27.75 -24.74 -8.43
CA ILE A 992 -29.18 -24.68 -8.76
C ILE A 992 -29.67 -26.04 -9.26
N LEU A 993 -28.97 -26.64 -10.21
CA LEU A 993 -29.34 -27.94 -10.77
C LEU A 993 -29.29 -29.05 -9.69
N SER A 994 -28.35 -28.96 -8.76
CA SER A 994 -28.26 -29.87 -7.62
C SER A 994 -29.45 -29.72 -6.66
N GLU A 995 -29.79 -28.49 -6.26
CA GLU A 995 -30.95 -28.21 -5.40
C GLU A 995 -32.25 -28.69 -6.05
N VAL A 996 -32.44 -28.41 -7.34
CA VAL A 996 -33.59 -28.84 -8.14
C VAL A 996 -33.72 -30.38 -8.22
N ARG A 997 -32.59 -31.10 -8.37
CA ARG A 997 -32.58 -32.57 -8.34
C ARG A 997 -33.02 -33.12 -6.98
N GLN A 998 -32.60 -32.47 -5.89
CA GLN A 998 -32.93 -32.89 -4.52
C GLN A 998 -34.37 -32.57 -4.13
N SER A 999 -34.92 -31.46 -4.63
CA SER A 999 -36.25 -30.95 -4.28
C SER A 999 -37.38 -31.47 -5.17
N GLY A 1000 -37.09 -32.37 -6.12
CA GLY A 1000 -38.07 -32.92 -7.05
C GLY A 1000 -38.54 -31.91 -8.11
N GLY A 1001 -37.65 -31.05 -8.59
CA GLY A 1001 -37.92 -30.11 -9.68
C GLY A 1001 -38.34 -28.70 -9.26
N ARG A 1002 -38.38 -28.39 -7.96
CA ARG A 1002 -38.87 -27.10 -7.43
C ARG A 1002 -37.78 -26.30 -6.72
N MET A 1003 -37.68 -25.00 -6.97
CA MET A 1003 -36.71 -24.14 -6.29
C MET A 1003 -37.35 -22.88 -5.72
N LEU A 1004 -36.82 -22.42 -4.59
CA LEU A 1004 -37.24 -21.17 -3.97
C LEU A 1004 -36.48 -19.98 -4.57
N LEU A 1005 -37.21 -19.13 -5.28
CA LEU A 1005 -36.75 -17.87 -5.90
C LEU A 1005 -37.36 -16.66 -5.17
N HIS A 1006 -36.82 -15.47 -5.39
CA HIS A 1006 -37.24 -14.25 -4.70
C HIS A 1006 -37.51 -13.11 -5.68
N ARG A 1007 -38.44 -12.22 -5.36
CA ARG A 1007 -38.74 -10.99 -6.14
C ARG A 1007 -39.06 -9.83 -5.21
N GLU A 1008 -38.92 -8.61 -5.71
CA GLU A 1008 -39.40 -7.42 -5.01
C GLU A 1008 -40.87 -7.17 -5.34
N GLU A 1009 -41.68 -6.97 -4.31
CA GLU A 1009 -43.07 -6.50 -4.42
C GLU A 1009 -43.19 -5.13 -3.77
N TYR A 1010 -43.76 -4.18 -4.50
CA TYR A 1010 -44.01 -2.83 -3.99
C TYR A 1010 -45.39 -2.79 -3.35
N CYS A 1011 -45.44 -2.31 -2.10
CA CYS A 1011 -46.67 -2.17 -1.35
C CYS A 1011 -47.18 -0.72 -1.47
N PRO A 1012 -48.26 -0.45 -2.24
CA PRO A 1012 -48.73 0.91 -2.50
C PRO A 1012 -49.23 1.63 -1.24
N SER A 1013 -49.65 0.89 -0.22
CA SER A 1013 -50.18 1.43 1.04
C SER A 1013 -49.08 1.87 2.03
N SER A 1014 -47.88 1.28 1.96
CA SER A 1014 -46.75 1.63 2.84
C SER A 1014 -45.64 2.41 2.12
N ASN A 1015 -45.72 2.55 0.79
CA ASN A 1015 -44.66 3.12 -0.06
C ASN A 1015 -43.29 2.45 0.18
N GLN A 1016 -43.31 1.16 0.51
CA GLN A 1016 -42.14 0.34 0.78
C GLN A 1016 -42.15 -0.90 -0.11
N SER A 1017 -40.96 -1.31 -0.58
CA SER A 1017 -40.76 -2.57 -1.30
C SER A 1017 -40.29 -3.65 -0.33
N SER A 1018 -40.86 -4.85 -0.42
CA SER A 1018 -40.42 -6.03 0.34
C SER A 1018 -39.95 -7.13 -0.61
N VAL A 1019 -39.03 -7.98 -0.15
CA VAL A 1019 -38.55 -9.14 -0.92
C VAL A 1019 -39.33 -10.37 -0.47
N VAL A 1020 -40.03 -11.01 -1.40
CA VAL A 1020 -40.86 -12.19 -1.14
C VAL A 1020 -40.32 -13.42 -1.85
N GLY A 1021 -40.39 -14.58 -1.19
CA GLY A 1021 -40.02 -15.88 -1.76
C GLY A 1021 -41.20 -16.55 -2.46
N TYR A 1022 -40.94 -17.26 -3.55
CA TYR A 1022 -41.93 -18.06 -4.28
C TYR A 1022 -41.29 -19.32 -4.88
N TRP A 1023 -42.09 -20.37 -5.02
CA TRP A 1023 -41.66 -21.65 -5.60
C TRP A 1023 -41.84 -21.67 -7.11
N GLU A 1024 -40.81 -22.12 -7.81
CA GLU A 1024 -40.81 -22.26 -9.27
C GLU A 1024 -40.40 -23.68 -9.68
N ASN A 1025 -41.01 -24.22 -10.75
CA ASN A 1025 -40.59 -25.50 -11.32
C ASN A 1025 -39.45 -25.25 -12.32
N ILE A 1026 -38.28 -25.85 -12.10
CA ILE A 1026 -37.09 -25.61 -12.92
C ILE A 1026 -36.61 -26.92 -13.53
N PHE A 1027 -36.39 -26.94 -14.84
CA PHE A 1027 -35.75 -28.04 -15.56
C PHE A 1027 -34.31 -27.68 -15.94
N PRO A 1028 -33.44 -28.66 -16.23
CA PRO A 1028 -32.04 -28.40 -16.57
C PRO A 1028 -31.82 -27.41 -17.73
N ASP A 1029 -32.68 -27.47 -18.76
CA ASP A 1029 -32.59 -26.59 -19.93
C ASP A 1029 -33.04 -25.15 -19.66
N ASP A 1030 -33.72 -24.91 -18.54
CA ASP A 1030 -34.24 -23.59 -18.14
C ASP A 1030 -33.16 -22.68 -17.56
N VAL A 1031 -32.03 -23.25 -17.12
CA VAL A 1031 -30.97 -22.55 -16.38
C VAL A 1031 -29.78 -22.28 -17.28
N LYS A 1032 -29.48 -21.00 -17.54
CA LYS A 1032 -28.35 -20.58 -18.38
C LYS A 1032 -27.50 -19.50 -17.71
N THR A 1033 -26.18 -19.56 -17.87
CA THR A 1033 -25.30 -18.45 -17.50
C THR A 1033 -25.35 -17.34 -18.57
N PRO A 1034 -24.98 -16.09 -18.25
CA PRO A 1034 -24.85 -15.03 -19.25
C PRO A 1034 -23.97 -15.44 -20.45
N ALA A 1035 -22.82 -16.06 -20.20
CA ALA A 1035 -21.95 -16.56 -21.26
C ALA A 1035 -22.64 -17.59 -22.17
N GLU A 1036 -23.39 -18.54 -21.60
CA GLU A 1036 -24.18 -19.51 -22.36
C GLU A 1036 -25.32 -18.86 -23.15
N VAL A 1037 -25.98 -17.83 -22.60
CA VAL A 1037 -27.02 -17.08 -23.30
C VAL A 1037 -26.43 -16.42 -24.54
N TYR A 1038 -25.35 -15.65 -24.41
CA TYR A 1038 -24.76 -14.96 -25.56
C TYR A 1038 -24.05 -15.92 -26.53
N ALA A 1039 -23.49 -17.04 -26.06
CA ALA A 1039 -22.99 -18.10 -26.94
C ALA A 1039 -24.13 -18.70 -27.79
N ALA A 1040 -25.27 -19.03 -27.18
CA ALA A 1040 -26.43 -19.54 -27.92
C ALA A 1040 -26.97 -18.51 -28.94
N LEU A 1041 -26.97 -17.22 -28.59
CA LEU A 1041 -27.33 -16.17 -29.55
C LEU A 1041 -26.34 -16.09 -30.72
N LYS A 1042 -25.04 -16.26 -30.47
CA LYS A 1042 -24.05 -16.34 -31.55
C LYS A 1042 -24.34 -17.51 -32.49
N ASP A 1043 -24.68 -18.68 -31.93
CA ASP A 1043 -25.03 -19.88 -32.70
C ASP A 1043 -26.34 -19.73 -33.48
N GLU A 1044 -27.28 -18.91 -33.00
CA GLU A 1044 -28.50 -18.50 -33.73
C GLU A 1044 -28.23 -17.56 -34.93
N GLY A 1045 -26.96 -17.20 -35.20
CA GLY A 1045 -26.54 -16.41 -36.35
C GLY A 1045 -26.37 -14.90 -36.10
N TYR A 1046 -26.36 -14.47 -34.83
CA TYR A 1046 -26.03 -13.09 -34.47
C TYR A 1046 -24.51 -12.87 -34.45
N ASN A 1047 -24.03 -11.84 -35.14
CA ASN A 1047 -22.61 -11.48 -35.20
C ASN A 1047 -22.19 -10.72 -33.94
N ILE A 1048 -21.90 -11.44 -32.86
CA ILE A 1048 -21.58 -10.85 -31.56
C ILE A 1048 -20.27 -11.38 -30.96
N ALA A 1049 -19.62 -10.52 -30.18
CA ALA A 1049 -18.56 -10.88 -29.25
C ALA A 1049 -19.01 -10.50 -27.83
N TYR A 1050 -18.90 -11.43 -26.88
CA TYR A 1050 -19.27 -11.20 -25.48
C TYR A 1050 -18.02 -11.22 -24.60
N GLY A 1051 -17.95 -10.29 -23.64
CA GLY A 1051 -16.93 -10.30 -22.60
C GLY A 1051 -17.43 -9.68 -21.29
N ARG A 1052 -16.89 -10.13 -20.17
CA ARG A 1052 -17.23 -9.66 -18.82
C ARG A 1052 -16.11 -8.76 -18.27
N ILE A 1053 -16.41 -7.50 -17.96
CA ILE A 1053 -15.48 -6.53 -17.33
C ILE A 1053 -16.18 -5.88 -16.13
N PRO A 1054 -16.11 -6.49 -14.94
CA PRO A 1054 -16.84 -6.01 -13.78
C PRO A 1054 -16.46 -4.57 -13.40
N LEU A 1055 -17.41 -3.62 -13.44
CA LEU A 1055 -17.14 -2.22 -13.11
C LEU A 1055 -18.36 -1.54 -12.49
N THR A 1056 -18.34 -1.36 -11.16
CA THR A 1056 -19.38 -0.63 -10.41
C THR A 1056 -18.97 0.82 -10.11
N ARG A 1057 -19.93 1.62 -9.63
CA ARG A 1057 -19.70 3.02 -9.21
C ARG A 1057 -18.85 3.10 -7.93
N GLU A 1058 -18.95 2.09 -7.09
CA GLU A 1058 -18.31 2.00 -5.78
C GLU A 1058 -16.93 1.36 -5.82
N ARG A 1059 -16.66 0.57 -6.87
CA ARG A 1059 -15.31 0.11 -7.18
C ARG A 1059 -14.40 1.31 -7.45
N GLU A 1060 -13.20 1.24 -6.90
CA GLU A 1060 -12.14 2.19 -7.19
C GLU A 1060 -11.64 1.96 -8.63
N ALA A 1061 -11.73 2.98 -9.47
CA ALA A 1061 -11.24 2.89 -10.85
C ALA A 1061 -9.71 2.75 -10.86
N LEU A 1062 -9.19 1.88 -11.73
CA LEU A 1062 -7.77 1.63 -11.92
C LEU A 1062 -7.35 1.94 -13.38
N ALA A 1063 -6.05 2.18 -13.59
CA ALA A 1063 -5.51 2.34 -14.93
C ALA A 1063 -5.68 1.07 -15.79
N SER A 1064 -5.60 -0.12 -15.17
CA SER A 1064 -5.83 -1.40 -15.83
C SER A 1064 -7.25 -1.56 -16.36
N ASP A 1065 -8.24 -0.92 -15.72
CA ASP A 1065 -9.63 -0.97 -16.18
C ASP A 1065 -9.76 -0.26 -17.54
N VAL A 1066 -9.02 0.85 -17.73
CA VAL A 1066 -8.98 1.57 -19.00
C VAL A 1066 -8.37 0.71 -20.10
N ASP A 1067 -7.30 -0.04 -19.79
CA ASP A 1067 -6.69 -0.99 -20.72
C ASP A 1067 -7.66 -2.11 -21.11
N GLU A 1068 -8.34 -2.71 -20.14
CA GLU A 1068 -9.30 -3.80 -20.39
C GLU A 1068 -10.45 -3.32 -21.29
N ILE A 1069 -11.01 -2.14 -21.00
CA ILE A 1069 -12.13 -1.56 -21.75
C ILE A 1069 -11.72 -1.15 -23.17
N GLN A 1070 -10.57 -0.49 -23.34
CA GLN A 1070 -10.14 -0.05 -24.68
C GLN A 1070 -9.79 -1.23 -25.60
N ASN A 1071 -9.37 -2.37 -25.03
CA ASN A 1071 -9.01 -3.57 -25.77
C ASN A 1071 -10.22 -4.40 -26.22
N CYS A 1072 -11.43 -4.12 -25.74
CA CYS A 1072 -12.65 -4.74 -26.27
C CYS A 1072 -12.95 -4.35 -27.72
N ARG A 1073 -12.21 -3.41 -28.30
CA ARG A 1073 -12.37 -2.99 -29.68
C ARG A 1073 -11.80 -4.03 -30.64
N ASP A 1074 -12.72 -4.69 -31.33
CA ASP A 1074 -12.42 -5.74 -32.31
C ASP A 1074 -12.28 -5.18 -33.74
N GLU A 1075 -13.19 -4.29 -34.18
CA GLU A 1075 -13.18 -3.70 -35.54
C GLU A 1075 -13.71 -2.24 -35.55
N PRO A 1076 -13.27 -1.38 -36.50
CA PRO A 1076 -13.70 0.03 -36.60
C PRO A 1076 -15.20 0.23 -36.84
N SER A 1077 -15.87 -0.75 -37.45
CA SER A 1077 -17.29 -0.71 -37.79
C SER A 1077 -18.20 -1.31 -36.71
N ALA A 1078 -17.66 -1.85 -35.61
CA ALA A 1078 -18.44 -2.54 -34.59
C ALA A 1078 -19.31 -1.60 -33.73
N CYS A 1079 -20.47 -2.09 -33.29
CA CYS A 1079 -21.32 -1.46 -32.28
C CYS A 1079 -20.94 -1.94 -30.88
N TYR A 1080 -20.87 -1.06 -29.90
CA TYR A 1080 -20.51 -1.38 -28.50
C TYR A 1080 -21.75 -1.32 -27.62
N LEU A 1081 -22.07 -2.40 -26.93
CA LEU A 1081 -23.24 -2.51 -26.06
C LEU A 1081 -22.80 -2.88 -24.63
N TYR A 1082 -23.02 -1.97 -23.69
CA TYR A 1082 -22.69 -2.17 -22.29
C TYR A 1082 -23.91 -2.62 -21.48
N VAL A 1083 -23.76 -3.73 -20.75
CA VAL A 1083 -24.81 -4.24 -19.85
C VAL A 1083 -24.40 -3.97 -18.42
N SER A 1084 -25.27 -3.31 -17.64
CA SER A 1084 -25.05 -3.09 -16.20
C SER A 1084 -26.32 -3.38 -15.42
N HIS A 1085 -26.27 -3.27 -14.08
CA HIS A 1085 -27.44 -3.52 -13.23
C HIS A 1085 -28.65 -2.68 -13.65
N THR A 1086 -28.45 -1.38 -13.82
CA THR A 1086 -29.53 -0.41 -14.12
C THR A 1086 -29.38 0.25 -15.50
N GLY A 1087 -28.30 0.00 -16.25
CA GLY A 1087 -27.99 0.74 -17.47
C GLY A 1087 -27.60 2.21 -17.24
N PHE A 1088 -27.47 2.63 -15.97
CA PHE A 1088 -27.20 4.01 -15.54
C PHE A 1088 -26.08 4.07 -14.48
N GLY A 1089 -25.38 5.19 -14.37
CA GLY A 1089 -24.34 5.45 -13.38
C GLY A 1089 -22.95 5.05 -13.88
N GLY A 1090 -22.34 4.02 -13.29
CA GLY A 1090 -20.95 3.63 -13.56
C GLY A 1090 -20.66 3.25 -15.03
N VAL A 1091 -21.68 2.82 -15.78
CA VAL A 1091 -21.55 2.48 -17.21
C VAL A 1091 -21.16 3.68 -18.08
N ALA A 1092 -21.51 4.91 -17.69
CA ALA A 1092 -21.15 6.12 -18.42
C ALA A 1092 -19.63 6.31 -18.53
N TYR A 1093 -18.87 5.87 -17.52
CA TYR A 1093 -17.41 5.93 -17.54
C TYR A 1093 -16.82 5.00 -18.61
N THR A 1094 -17.30 3.76 -18.70
CA THR A 1094 -16.88 2.81 -19.73
C THR A 1094 -17.23 3.30 -21.13
N MET A 1095 -18.44 3.85 -21.30
CA MET A 1095 -18.87 4.45 -22.56
C MET A 1095 -17.99 5.63 -22.95
N ALA A 1096 -17.63 6.50 -21.99
CA ALA A 1096 -16.75 7.64 -22.23
C ALA A 1096 -15.34 7.22 -22.66
N ILE A 1097 -14.79 6.12 -22.12
CA ILE A 1097 -13.49 5.56 -22.55
C ILE A 1097 -13.54 5.17 -24.03
N ILE A 1098 -14.54 4.41 -24.47
CA ILE A 1098 -14.65 4.02 -25.88
C ILE A 1098 -14.95 5.22 -26.79
N CYS A 1099 -15.79 6.16 -26.36
CA CYS A 1099 -15.99 7.40 -27.11
C CYS A 1099 -14.66 8.17 -27.30
N CYS A 1100 -13.84 8.29 -26.26
CA CYS A 1100 -12.51 8.92 -26.36
C CYS A 1100 -11.61 8.20 -27.36
N ARG A 1101 -11.67 6.85 -27.38
CA ARG A 1101 -10.88 6.01 -28.28
C ARG A 1101 -11.31 6.17 -29.74
N LEU A 1102 -12.62 6.12 -30.02
CA LEU A 1102 -13.18 6.28 -31.36
C LEU A 1102 -12.90 7.68 -31.93
N ASP A 1103 -13.04 8.72 -31.11
CA ASP A 1103 -12.81 10.10 -31.52
C ASP A 1103 -11.33 10.36 -31.87
N ALA A 1104 -10.38 9.72 -31.18
CA ALA A 1104 -8.96 9.84 -31.51
C ALA A 1104 -8.64 9.33 -32.93
N GLU A 1105 -9.31 8.27 -33.40
CA GLU A 1105 -9.00 7.61 -34.67
C GLU A 1105 -9.55 8.33 -35.90
N VAL A 1106 -10.71 8.97 -35.78
CA VAL A 1106 -11.25 9.86 -36.82
C VAL A 1106 -10.24 10.98 -37.14
N ASN A 1107 -9.53 11.45 -36.10
CA ASN A 1107 -8.49 12.46 -36.23
C ASN A 1107 -7.15 11.90 -36.77
N PHE A 1108 -6.84 10.62 -36.58
CA PHE A 1108 -5.65 9.98 -37.19
C PHE A 1108 -5.86 9.68 -38.69
N GLY A 1109 -7.07 9.29 -39.11
CA GLY A 1109 -7.40 8.95 -40.50
C GLY A 1109 -7.40 10.12 -41.49
N THR A 1110 -7.30 11.37 -41.01
CA THR A 1110 -7.28 12.60 -41.82
C THR A 1110 -5.92 13.30 -41.87
N SER A 1111 -4.84 12.64 -41.41
CA SER A 1111 -3.49 13.22 -41.40
C SER A 1111 -2.66 12.86 -42.65
N SER A 1112 -3.08 13.39 -43.81
CA SER A 1112 -2.18 13.64 -44.95
C SER A 1112 -2.36 15.05 -45.49
N VAL A 1113 -2.20 16.07 -44.65
CA VAL A 1113 -1.95 17.43 -45.14
C VAL A 1113 -0.85 18.05 -44.29
N THR A 1114 0.28 18.28 -44.96
CA THR A 1114 1.39 19.18 -44.63
C THR A 1114 1.08 20.22 -43.54
N GLN A 1115 1.75 20.10 -42.40
CA GLN A 1115 1.91 21.21 -41.45
C GLN A 1115 2.65 22.34 -42.16
N THR A 1116 1.89 23.30 -42.67
CA THR A 1116 2.38 24.58 -43.16
C THR A 1116 1.92 25.62 -42.16
N MET A 1117 2.86 26.28 -41.50
CA MET A 1117 2.61 27.49 -40.72
C MET A 1117 2.12 28.60 -41.65
N VAL A 1118 0.81 28.88 -41.75
CA VAL A 1118 0.30 30.18 -42.23
C VAL A 1118 -1.09 30.47 -41.63
N ASN A 1119 -1.15 31.63 -40.98
CA ASN A 1119 -2.26 32.55 -40.70
C ASN A 1119 -3.53 32.05 -39.98
N GLY A 1120 -3.72 32.61 -38.79
CA GLY A 1120 -5.04 32.90 -38.29
C GLY A 1120 -5.71 33.95 -39.19
N ASP A 1121 -6.88 33.62 -39.70
CA ASP A 1121 -8.08 34.45 -39.58
C ASP A 1121 -9.31 33.72 -40.13
N GLN A 1122 -10.47 34.06 -39.54
CA GLN A 1122 -11.84 33.79 -39.99
C GLN A 1122 -12.46 32.42 -39.67
N TYR A 1123 -12.82 32.23 -38.40
CA TYR A 1123 -14.21 31.88 -38.06
C TYR A 1123 -14.75 32.96 -37.11
N SER A 1124 -15.42 33.96 -37.70
CA SER A 1124 -16.27 34.88 -36.98
C SER A 1124 -17.51 34.13 -36.50
N THR A 1125 -17.48 33.63 -35.26
CA THR A 1125 -18.71 33.39 -34.49
C THR A 1125 -19.39 34.73 -34.25
N PRO A 1126 -20.73 34.83 -34.34
CA PRO A 1126 -21.42 36.06 -33.99
C PRO A 1126 -21.06 36.43 -32.56
N GLU A 1127 -20.83 37.73 -32.30
CA GLU A 1127 -20.74 38.28 -30.94
C GLU A 1127 -22.06 38.05 -30.21
N GLU A 1128 -22.26 36.84 -29.68
CA GLU A 1128 -23.13 36.63 -28.54
C GLU A 1128 -22.33 37.04 -27.31
N SER A 1129 -22.82 38.10 -26.67
CA SER A 1129 -22.41 38.58 -25.36
C SER A 1129 -22.10 37.42 -24.40
N LEU A 1130 -20.82 37.12 -24.20
CA LEU A 1130 -20.32 36.18 -23.20
C LEU A 1130 -20.89 36.60 -21.83
N PRO A 1131 -21.63 35.74 -21.12
CA PRO A 1131 -22.10 36.06 -19.79
C PRO A 1131 -20.90 36.23 -18.87
N SER A 1132 -20.88 37.40 -18.27
CA SER A 1132 -20.02 37.84 -17.19
C SER A 1132 -20.21 36.99 -15.92
N TRP A 1133 -19.13 36.82 -15.15
CA TRP A 1133 -19.07 36.26 -13.78
C TRP A 1133 -19.29 34.74 -13.67
N THR A 1134 -18.21 33.96 -13.57
CA THR A 1134 -18.31 32.57 -13.10
C THR A 1134 -18.25 32.57 -11.57
N SER A 1135 -19.34 32.18 -10.91
CA SER A 1135 -19.34 31.90 -9.47
C SER A 1135 -18.47 30.66 -9.19
N GLU A 1136 -18.00 30.49 -7.95
CA GLU A 1136 -17.27 29.25 -7.57
C GLU A 1136 -18.09 27.98 -7.84
N GLU A 1137 -19.41 28.08 -7.71
CA GLU A 1137 -20.33 26.98 -8.05
C GLU A 1137 -20.29 26.64 -9.55
N GLU A 1138 -20.25 27.64 -10.43
CA GLU A 1138 -20.09 27.42 -11.87
C GLU A 1138 -18.74 26.81 -12.22
N ALA A 1139 -17.65 27.24 -11.55
CA ALA A 1139 -16.34 26.64 -11.74
C ALA A 1139 -16.32 25.15 -11.32
N ARG A 1140 -16.96 24.81 -10.19
CA ARG A 1140 -17.14 23.42 -9.75
C ARG A 1140 -17.99 22.62 -10.76
N ARG A 1141 -19.06 23.20 -11.30
CA ARG A 1141 -19.91 22.56 -12.34
C ARG A 1141 -19.13 22.30 -13.65
N MET A 1142 -18.21 23.20 -14.01
CA MET A 1142 -17.31 23.04 -15.15
C MET A 1142 -16.16 22.07 -14.88
N GLY A 1143 -16.05 21.49 -13.68
CA GLY A 1143 -15.00 20.54 -13.32
C GLY A 1143 -13.64 21.18 -13.11
N ASP A 1144 -13.57 22.50 -12.85
CA ASP A 1144 -12.33 23.25 -12.60
C ASP A 1144 -11.85 23.08 -11.14
N TYR A 1145 -11.78 21.82 -10.68
CA TYR A 1145 -11.26 21.45 -9.36
C TYR A 1145 -9.74 21.63 -9.30
N ARG A 1146 -9.20 21.99 -8.14
CA ARG A 1146 -7.77 22.28 -7.94
C ARG A 1146 -6.85 21.16 -8.45
N ASP A 1147 -7.18 19.91 -8.13
CA ASP A 1147 -6.38 18.75 -8.52
C ASP A 1147 -6.48 18.44 -10.02
N ILE A 1148 -7.65 18.71 -10.64
CA ILE A 1148 -7.85 18.56 -12.08
C ILE A 1148 -7.09 19.66 -12.85
N LEU A 1149 -7.09 20.89 -12.36
CA LEU A 1149 -6.27 21.97 -12.93
C LEU A 1149 -4.78 21.68 -12.78
N SER A 1150 -4.37 21.02 -11.70
CA SER A 1150 -2.98 20.57 -11.52
C SER A 1150 -2.61 19.48 -12.52
N LEU A 1151 -3.51 18.52 -12.76
CA LEU A 1151 -3.36 17.49 -13.79
C LEU A 1151 -3.19 18.11 -15.19
N THR A 1152 -4.07 19.04 -15.58
CA THR A 1152 -4.03 19.61 -16.95
C THR A 1152 -2.75 20.37 -17.23
N ARG A 1153 -2.11 20.99 -16.23
CA ARG A 1153 -0.81 21.66 -16.39
C ARG A 1153 0.33 20.68 -16.68
N VAL A 1154 0.33 19.51 -16.03
CA VAL A 1154 1.38 18.49 -16.20
C VAL A 1154 1.25 17.75 -17.53
N LEU A 1155 0.03 17.58 -18.03
CA LEU A 1155 -0.23 16.92 -19.31
C LEU A 1155 0.11 17.83 -20.50
N MET A 1156 0.81 17.29 -21.51
CA MET A 1156 1.18 18.01 -22.74
C MET A 1156 -0.02 18.63 -23.48
N HIS A 1157 -1.15 17.92 -23.50
CA HIS A 1157 -2.40 18.39 -24.10
C HIS A 1157 -3.52 18.50 -23.07
N GLY A 1158 -3.19 18.84 -21.82
CA GLY A 1158 -4.13 18.77 -20.69
C GLY A 1158 -5.44 19.55 -20.87
N PRO A 1159 -5.42 20.86 -21.14
CA PRO A 1159 -6.65 21.64 -21.32
C PRO A 1159 -7.53 21.14 -22.47
N LYS A 1160 -6.91 20.78 -23.60
CA LYS A 1160 -7.62 20.18 -24.75
C LYS A 1160 -8.24 18.83 -24.38
N SER A 1161 -7.47 17.98 -23.68
CA SER A 1161 -7.94 16.67 -23.22
C SER A 1161 -9.12 16.79 -22.26
N LYS A 1162 -9.09 17.78 -21.35
CA LYS A 1162 -10.22 18.09 -20.47
C LYS A 1162 -11.45 18.51 -21.26
N ALA A 1163 -11.31 19.47 -22.18
CA ALA A 1163 -12.43 19.96 -22.99
C ALA A 1163 -13.09 18.84 -23.81
N ASP A 1164 -12.30 17.97 -24.45
CA ASP A 1164 -12.82 16.83 -25.21
C ASP A 1164 -13.59 15.86 -24.30
N VAL A 1165 -13.05 15.57 -23.12
CA VAL A 1165 -13.68 14.69 -22.13
C VAL A 1165 -14.97 15.29 -21.61
N ASP A 1166 -15.01 16.60 -21.37
CA ASP A 1166 -16.23 17.30 -20.93
C ASP A 1166 -17.35 17.14 -21.96
N ILE A 1167 -17.04 17.30 -23.26
CA ILE A 1167 -17.99 17.08 -24.37
C ILE A 1167 -18.48 15.63 -24.40
N ILE A 1168 -17.59 14.66 -24.19
CA ILE A 1168 -17.95 13.23 -24.20
C ILE A 1168 -18.84 12.88 -23.01
N ILE A 1169 -18.53 13.40 -21.81
CA ILE A 1169 -19.34 13.20 -20.61
C ILE A 1169 -20.76 13.74 -20.82
N GLU A 1170 -20.91 14.92 -21.43
CA GLU A 1170 -22.23 15.49 -21.78
C GLU A 1170 -23.00 14.58 -22.75
N ARG A 1171 -22.33 14.00 -23.74
CA ARG A 1171 -22.97 13.04 -24.67
C ARG A 1171 -23.37 11.73 -23.99
N CYS A 1172 -22.71 11.35 -22.89
CA CYS A 1172 -23.01 10.17 -22.10
C CYS A 1172 -24.03 10.40 -20.97
N ALA A 1173 -24.48 11.63 -20.74
CA ALA A 1173 -25.29 12.02 -19.58
C ALA A 1173 -26.55 11.15 -19.36
N GLY A 1174 -27.18 10.66 -20.44
CA GLY A 1174 -28.35 9.77 -20.33
C GLY A 1174 -28.06 8.38 -19.76
N ALA A 1175 -26.79 7.99 -19.64
CA ALA A 1175 -26.34 6.79 -18.94
C ALA A 1175 -25.63 7.11 -17.61
N GLY A 1176 -25.56 8.38 -17.20
CA GLY A 1176 -24.86 8.86 -16.00
C GLY A 1176 -23.95 10.07 -16.31
N HIS A 1177 -23.78 10.98 -15.35
CA HIS A 1177 -22.96 12.18 -15.52
C HIS A 1177 -21.91 12.32 -14.41
N ILE A 1178 -20.65 12.03 -14.76
CA ILE A 1178 -19.55 11.93 -13.78
C ILE A 1178 -19.29 13.27 -13.06
N ARG A 1179 -19.41 14.41 -13.77
CA ARG A 1179 -19.23 15.73 -13.14
C ARG A 1179 -20.38 16.08 -12.18
N ASP A 1180 -21.60 15.62 -12.46
CA ASP A 1180 -22.74 15.84 -11.55
C ASP A 1180 -22.59 14.96 -10.32
N ASP A 1181 -22.07 13.74 -10.46
CA ASP A 1181 -21.76 12.87 -9.33
C ASP A 1181 -20.73 13.52 -8.38
N ILE A 1182 -19.66 14.14 -8.92
CA ILE A 1182 -18.67 14.85 -8.09
C ILE A 1182 -19.33 16.05 -7.39
N LEU A 1183 -20.11 16.84 -8.12
CA LEU A 1183 -20.79 18.01 -7.56
C LEU A 1183 -21.80 17.61 -6.46
N HIS A 1184 -22.58 16.55 -6.68
CA HIS A 1184 -23.54 16.03 -5.71
C HIS A 1184 -22.84 15.63 -4.41
N TYR A 1185 -21.79 14.81 -4.46
CA TYR A 1185 -21.07 14.40 -3.25
C TYR A 1185 -20.35 15.55 -2.55
N SER A 1186 -19.90 16.58 -3.30
CA SER A 1186 -19.36 17.80 -2.71
C SER A 1186 -20.41 18.56 -1.91
N LYS A 1187 -21.61 18.75 -2.46
CA LYS A 1187 -22.72 19.46 -1.80
C LYS A 1187 -23.23 18.72 -0.57
N GLU A 1188 -23.47 17.40 -0.68
CA GLU A 1188 -23.89 16.59 0.48
C GLU A 1188 -22.87 16.65 1.62
N LEU A 1189 -21.56 16.70 1.30
CA LEU A 1189 -20.51 16.79 2.31
C LEU A 1189 -20.48 18.15 3.07
N GLU A 1190 -21.01 19.21 2.46
CA GLU A 1190 -21.19 20.52 3.07
C GLU A 1190 -22.41 20.56 4.00
N GLU A 1191 -23.45 19.77 3.70
CA GLU A 1191 -24.72 19.74 4.47
C GLU A 1191 -24.70 18.78 5.68
N VAL A 1192 -23.80 17.80 5.71
CA VAL A 1192 -23.71 16.80 6.79
C VAL A 1192 -23.16 17.40 8.10
N ALA A 1193 -23.85 17.12 9.21
CA ALA A 1193 -23.43 17.51 10.56
C ALA A 1193 -22.11 16.84 10.98
N ASP A 1194 -21.31 17.54 11.80
CA ASP A 1194 -19.97 17.09 12.22
C ASP A 1194 -19.97 15.84 13.14
N ASP A 1195 -21.14 15.32 13.55
CA ASP A 1195 -21.27 14.17 14.46
C ASP A 1195 -21.46 12.80 13.78
N ASP A 1196 -21.73 12.76 12.46
CA ASP A 1196 -21.86 11.51 11.68
C ASP A 1196 -20.59 11.20 10.85
N ASP A 1197 -19.54 10.76 11.56
CA ASP A 1197 -18.24 10.39 10.98
C ASP A 1197 -18.34 9.29 9.90
N GLU A 1198 -19.30 8.35 10.00
CA GLU A 1198 -19.40 7.22 9.07
C GLU A 1198 -20.04 7.65 7.74
N HIS A 1199 -21.12 8.44 7.78
CA HIS A 1199 -21.76 8.97 6.58
C HIS A 1199 -20.83 9.95 5.85
N ARG A 1200 -20.15 10.82 6.59
CA ARG A 1200 -19.14 11.75 6.04
C ARG A 1200 -18.01 11.02 5.32
N ALA A 1201 -17.48 9.94 5.93
CA ALA A 1201 -16.44 9.12 5.31
C ALA A 1201 -16.93 8.40 4.05
N TYR A 1202 -18.21 8.01 3.99
CA TYR A 1202 -18.82 7.42 2.81
C TYR A 1202 -18.93 8.43 1.65
N LEU A 1203 -19.43 9.64 1.92
CA LEU A 1203 -19.56 10.69 0.90
C LEU A 1203 -18.20 11.09 0.31
N MET A 1204 -17.18 11.28 1.17
CA MET A 1204 -15.81 11.55 0.72
C MET A 1204 -15.28 10.45 -0.19
N ASP A 1205 -15.44 9.18 0.21
CA ASP A 1205 -14.98 8.02 -0.57
C ASP A 1205 -15.65 7.95 -1.95
N MET A 1206 -16.97 8.16 -2.00
CA MET A 1206 -17.72 8.13 -3.27
C MET A 1206 -17.37 9.31 -4.18
N GLY A 1207 -17.23 10.50 -3.62
CA GLY A 1207 -16.81 11.66 -4.39
C GLY A 1207 -15.39 11.54 -4.93
N ILE A 1208 -14.43 11.07 -4.13
CA ILE A 1208 -13.04 10.83 -4.60
C ILE A 1208 -13.03 9.80 -5.72
N LYS A 1209 -13.85 8.75 -5.65
CA LYS A 1209 -13.98 7.75 -6.74
C LYS A 1209 -14.54 8.36 -8.02
N ALA A 1210 -15.51 9.29 -7.93
CA ALA A 1210 -16.03 10.00 -9.09
C ALA A 1210 -14.95 10.93 -9.69
N LEU A 1211 -14.24 11.69 -8.85
CA LEU A 1211 -13.13 12.57 -9.26
C LEU A 1211 -11.99 11.78 -9.91
N ARG A 1212 -11.68 10.59 -9.40
CA ARG A 1212 -10.68 9.68 -9.99
C ARG A 1212 -11.08 9.17 -11.37
N ARG A 1213 -12.35 8.86 -11.61
CA ARG A 1213 -12.84 8.52 -12.95
C ARG A 1213 -12.64 9.68 -13.92
N TYR A 1214 -12.98 10.89 -13.50
CA TYR A 1214 -12.75 12.09 -14.31
C TYR A 1214 -11.26 12.30 -14.60
N PHE A 1215 -10.41 12.15 -13.59
CA PHE A 1215 -8.95 12.16 -13.73
C PHE A 1215 -8.45 11.17 -14.79
N PHE A 1216 -8.91 9.91 -14.74
CA PHE A 1216 -8.49 8.89 -15.71
C PHE A 1216 -8.99 9.17 -17.12
N LEU A 1217 -10.20 9.71 -17.32
CA LEU A 1217 -10.67 10.09 -18.65
C LEU A 1217 -9.79 11.18 -19.29
N ILE A 1218 -9.48 12.24 -18.53
CA ILE A 1218 -8.60 13.33 -19.01
C ILE A 1218 -7.21 12.79 -19.34
N THR A 1219 -6.68 11.95 -18.45
CA THR A 1219 -5.36 11.37 -18.60
C THR A 1219 -5.29 10.39 -19.77
N PHE A 1220 -6.33 9.57 -19.98
CA PHE A 1220 -6.47 8.66 -21.11
C PHE A 1220 -6.59 9.41 -22.43
N ARG A 1221 -7.37 10.50 -22.47
CA ARG A 1221 -7.44 11.35 -23.66
C ARG A 1221 -6.09 11.97 -24.01
N SER A 1222 -5.35 12.44 -23.01
CA SER A 1222 -3.98 12.94 -23.23
C SER A 1222 -3.01 11.86 -23.68
N TYR A 1223 -3.18 10.63 -23.20
CA TYR A 1223 -2.41 9.47 -23.66
C TYR A 1223 -2.64 9.19 -25.14
N LEU A 1224 -3.91 9.19 -25.59
CA LEU A 1224 -4.27 8.96 -26.99
C LEU A 1224 -3.71 10.04 -27.94
N TYR A 1225 -3.45 11.26 -27.44
CA TYR A 1225 -2.73 12.28 -28.20
C TYR A 1225 -1.24 12.01 -28.34
N CYS A 1226 -0.62 11.38 -27.35
CA CYS A 1226 0.83 11.23 -27.28
C CYS A 1226 1.32 9.90 -27.86
N LYS A 1227 0.50 8.84 -27.75
CA LYS A 1227 0.89 7.45 -28.03
C LYS A 1227 -0.28 6.68 -28.63
N SER A 1228 0.05 5.75 -29.52
CA SER A 1228 -0.92 4.76 -29.99
C SER A 1228 -1.07 3.64 -28.96
N PRO A 1229 -2.29 3.16 -28.67
CA PRO A 1229 -2.52 1.97 -27.84
C PRO A 1229 -1.86 0.69 -28.34
N THR A 1230 -1.47 0.63 -29.62
CA THR A 1230 -0.69 -0.49 -30.17
C THR A 1230 0.77 -0.50 -29.71
N GLU A 1231 1.30 0.64 -29.25
CA GLU A 1231 2.72 0.78 -28.86
C GLU A 1231 2.96 0.57 -27.37
N THR A 1232 2.07 1.06 -26.51
CA THR A 1232 2.29 1.06 -25.05
C THR A 1232 0.94 1.06 -24.35
N LYS A 1233 0.71 0.16 -23.39
CA LYS A 1233 -0.52 0.13 -22.58
C LYS A 1233 -0.68 1.39 -21.74
N PHE A 1234 -1.91 1.80 -21.46
CA PHE A 1234 -2.19 2.98 -20.63
C PHE A 1234 -1.62 2.83 -19.22
N THR A 1235 -1.72 1.64 -18.61
CA THR A 1235 -1.14 1.35 -17.29
C THR A 1235 0.36 1.57 -17.28
N SER A 1236 1.10 1.03 -18.25
CA SER A 1236 2.56 1.23 -18.36
C SER A 1236 2.93 2.71 -18.58
N TRP A 1237 2.09 3.45 -19.30
CA TRP A 1237 2.28 4.89 -19.51
C TRP A 1237 1.96 5.74 -18.27
N MET A 1238 1.11 5.25 -17.37
CA MET A 1238 0.87 5.83 -16.04
C MET A 1238 2.00 5.49 -15.07
N ASP A 1239 2.48 4.25 -15.06
CA ASP A 1239 3.57 3.78 -14.18
C ASP A 1239 4.90 4.49 -14.47
N ALA A 1240 5.18 4.79 -15.74
CA ALA A 1240 6.31 5.62 -16.13
C ALA A 1240 6.20 7.09 -15.64
N ARG A 1241 5.04 7.47 -15.08
CA ARG A 1241 4.70 8.86 -14.70
C ARG A 1241 4.28 8.98 -13.24
N PRO A 1242 5.24 8.85 -12.31
CA PRO A 1242 4.96 8.84 -10.87
C PRO A 1242 4.28 10.12 -10.35
N GLU A 1243 4.48 11.27 -10.99
CA GLU A 1243 3.75 12.51 -10.68
C GLU A 1243 2.24 12.40 -10.93
N LEU A 1244 1.81 11.67 -11.96
CA LEU A 1244 0.39 11.41 -12.20
C LEU A 1244 -0.17 10.45 -11.15
N GLY A 1245 0.62 9.44 -10.77
CA GLY A 1245 0.30 8.55 -9.65
C GLY A 1245 0.16 9.32 -8.34
N HIS A 1246 1.05 10.29 -8.07
CA HIS A 1246 0.98 11.15 -6.90
C HIS A 1246 -0.28 12.02 -6.91
N LEU A 1247 -0.60 12.68 -8.01
CA LEU A 1247 -1.82 13.48 -8.14
C LEU A 1247 -3.08 12.63 -7.93
N CYS A 1248 -3.15 11.45 -8.57
CA CYS A 1248 -4.29 10.53 -8.45
C CYS A 1248 -4.49 9.97 -7.03
N ASN A 1249 -3.41 9.76 -6.29
CA ASN A 1249 -3.45 9.24 -4.92
C ASN A 1249 -3.79 10.33 -3.87
N ASN A 1250 -3.62 11.60 -4.22
CA ASN A 1250 -3.86 12.73 -3.32
C ASN A 1250 -5.09 13.56 -3.70
N LEU A 1251 -5.97 13.03 -4.56
CA LEU A 1251 -7.22 13.67 -4.93
C LEU A 1251 -8.06 14.01 -3.70
N ARG A 1252 -8.55 15.25 -3.65
CA ARG A 1252 -9.42 15.74 -2.59
C ARG A 1252 -10.69 16.34 -3.17
N ILE A 1253 -11.75 16.27 -2.37
CA ILE A 1253 -12.93 17.10 -2.55
C ILE A 1253 -12.81 18.20 -1.51
N ASP A 1254 -12.63 19.43 -1.99
CA ASP A 1254 -12.57 20.61 -1.16
C ASP A 1254 -13.95 20.85 -0.52
N LYS A 1255 -13.97 21.38 0.71
CA LYS A 1255 -15.18 22.00 1.28
C LYS A 1255 -15.43 23.31 0.55
#